data_AF-A0A3S3U3C0-F1
#
_entry.id   AF-A0A3S3U3C0-F1
#
_cell.length_a   1.000
_cell.length_b   1.000
_cell.length_c   1.000
_cell.angle_alpha   90.00
_cell.angle_beta   90.00
_cell.angle_gamma   90.00
#
_symmetry.space_group_name_H-M   'P 1'
#
loop_
_entity.id
_entity.type
_entity.pdbx_description
1 polymer ?
#
loop_
_entity_poly.entity_id
_entity_poly.type
_entity_poly.pdbx_seq_one_letter_code
_entity_poly.pdbx_strand_id
1 'polypeptide(L)'
;MQIIDNTSRLLGDDLKASIGRGSRLRIAASCFSIYAFEELKAELSKIDSLQFIFTAPTFVPTEVTDRLRKERREFFIPKARRESGLYGTEFEIQLRNKLTQRAVARECADWIRKKARFRSNTSKAPMQQFMHVAGSDGEVGYMPISGFTAVDLGYQKGDAVSNFVTRFDDPAHAKMYLQLFDQIWSDPDKVKDVTSAICEHIESVYQENSPERVYFAMLYSIFQDFLDEVDEDVLPNDLTGYQDSLVWNKLFNYQKDAATGIINKLETYNGCILADSVGLGKTFTALAVVKYYELRNRSVLVLCPKKLADNWRNYNSNLTTNIFAKDRFNYDVLCHTDLSRTSGESFGIPLNRVNWGNYDLVVIDESHNFRNNDVYKDRETRYQKLMNKVIRAGVKTKVLMLSATPVNNKFTDLRNQLALAYEGQSEALSKSLKSQATIEEIFRRAQTAFNEWSALPSEERTAASILKSLDFDFFELLDAVTIARSRKHIETFYDTKDIGKFPQRRKPLSHHRPITERADVMGFNDIFSQLSVLKLAVYAPISYILPSRLRKYEEIYDTQTEGGRGKLRQADRERSLQALMTTNLLKRLESSVAAFRLTLRSLGANVSRTLHAIEEFEKTGRSGSVSDHLAEMSDFDPEDDDLSGLDEFTLGKKVQISLADMDLPSWKHDLAADLVLIEDLIASMEKVKPADDAKLQHLLALIRQKVDEPLNPGNRKVLIFTAFADTANYLYDNLAPFAHQLGLHVGKVTGSDAPKTTLKKSYDFQSVLTLFSPRSKEKAIVLPNDPAELDILIGTDCISEGQNLQDCDFLINYDIHWNPVRIIQRFGRIDRIGSPNSQIQLVNYWPDITLDEYINLKERVENRMVITDITATGDDNVLTAKSSDISYRKEQLKRLQDEVIELEDVKAGISITDLGLNDFRMDLLNYVKAHGELDNVPFGMHAVVPAQPELGLQPGVIFALKNIHDSVNVNQQNRLHPFYLVYIDDDGQIVADHTEVKRLLDLIRSSCKGRIEPIRDVCRIFNERTEDGRKMGRYSDLLSSAIRSMIEVKEEKDIDSLFSGGRTTALTHTIKGLDDFELIAFLVIEGGGA
;
A
#
# COMPACT_ATOMS: atom_id res chain seq x y z
N MET A 1 56.39 -26.64 -34.99
CA MET A 1 54.94 -26.36 -34.86
C MET A 1 54.37 -27.38 -33.89
N GLN A 2 53.73 -26.91 -32.82
CA GLN A 2 53.16 -27.75 -31.76
C GLN A 2 51.69 -27.36 -31.59
N ILE A 3 50.81 -28.33 -31.35
CA ILE A 3 49.37 -28.07 -31.10
C ILE A 3 49.14 -28.13 -29.59
N ILE A 4 48.45 -27.12 -29.06
CA ILE A 4 48.01 -26.98 -27.68
C ILE A 4 46.49 -27.16 -27.69
N ASP A 5 46.00 -28.14 -26.97
CA ASP A 5 44.58 -28.56 -26.98
C ASP A 5 43.78 -28.05 -25.79
N ASN A 6 44.43 -27.31 -24.87
CA ASN A 6 43.84 -26.80 -23.63
C ASN A 6 43.11 -27.89 -22.81
N THR A 7 43.54 -29.15 -22.96
CA THR A 7 43.02 -30.30 -22.20
C THR A 7 44.13 -31.17 -21.65
N SER A 8 45.06 -31.61 -22.50
CA SER A 8 46.28 -32.33 -22.10
C SER A 8 47.49 -31.40 -21.96
N ARG A 9 47.51 -30.32 -22.75
CA ARG A 9 48.54 -29.28 -22.70
C ARG A 9 47.86 -27.91 -22.70
N LEU A 10 48.16 -27.12 -21.67
CA LEU A 10 47.53 -25.82 -21.45
C LEU A 10 48.37 -24.70 -22.07
N LEU A 11 47.71 -23.72 -22.69
CA LEU A 11 48.37 -22.54 -23.23
C LEU A 11 49.07 -21.73 -22.13
N GLY A 12 48.43 -21.58 -20.96
CA GLY A 12 48.98 -20.85 -19.82
C GLY A 12 50.31 -21.43 -19.34
N ASP A 13 50.44 -22.75 -19.26
CA ASP A 13 51.69 -23.40 -18.84
C ASP A 13 52.79 -23.27 -19.89
N ASP A 14 52.43 -23.33 -21.17
CA ASP A 14 53.37 -23.09 -22.27
C ASP A 14 53.86 -21.63 -22.28
N LEU A 15 52.98 -20.67 -21.98
CA LEU A 15 53.35 -19.26 -21.77
C LEU A 15 54.26 -19.09 -20.55
N LYS A 16 54.01 -19.78 -19.44
CA LYS A 16 54.88 -19.73 -18.25
C LYS A 16 56.29 -20.21 -18.57
N ALA A 17 56.42 -21.23 -19.43
CA ALA A 17 57.72 -21.71 -19.89
C ALA A 17 58.39 -20.76 -20.91
N SER A 18 57.61 -20.06 -21.74
CA SER A 18 58.12 -19.24 -22.85
C SER A 18 58.40 -17.79 -22.47
N ILE A 19 57.81 -17.28 -21.38
CA ILE A 19 58.01 -15.92 -20.88
C ILE A 19 59.21 -15.88 -19.91
N GLY A 20 60.30 -15.26 -20.37
CA GLY A 20 61.52 -15.05 -19.59
C GLY A 20 61.70 -13.61 -19.11
N ARG A 21 62.83 -13.36 -18.42
CA ARG A 21 63.21 -12.00 -18.01
C ARG A 21 63.61 -11.19 -19.24
N GLY A 22 62.96 -10.05 -19.44
CA GLY A 22 63.20 -9.18 -20.61
C GLY A 22 62.39 -9.54 -21.86
N SER A 23 61.45 -10.49 -21.76
CA SER A 23 60.57 -10.82 -22.89
C SER A 23 59.68 -9.63 -23.30
N ARG A 24 59.32 -9.56 -24.58
CA ARG A 24 58.36 -8.59 -25.13
C ARG A 24 57.19 -9.32 -25.73
N LEU A 25 55.98 -8.98 -25.29
CA LEU A 25 54.75 -9.63 -25.71
C LEU A 25 53.94 -8.70 -26.62
N ARG A 26 53.39 -9.27 -27.69
CA ARG A 26 52.45 -8.62 -28.60
C ARG A 26 51.24 -9.51 -28.77
N ILE A 27 50.06 -9.02 -28.41
CA ILE A 27 48.83 -9.82 -28.39
C ILE A 27 47.74 -9.08 -29.17
N ALA A 28 47.13 -9.75 -30.13
CA ALA A 28 45.93 -9.30 -30.82
C ALA A 28 44.79 -10.27 -30.48
N ALA A 29 43.86 -9.85 -29.62
CA ALA A 29 42.77 -10.68 -29.13
C ALA A 29 41.48 -9.87 -28.93
N SER A 30 40.35 -10.51 -28.65
CA SER A 30 39.05 -9.84 -28.51
C SER A 30 38.83 -9.20 -27.12
N CYS A 31 39.42 -9.77 -26.07
CA CYS A 31 39.26 -9.33 -24.70
C CYS A 31 40.53 -9.55 -23.86
N PHE A 32 40.63 -8.83 -22.74
CA PHE A 32 41.71 -8.93 -21.74
C PHE A 32 41.06 -9.00 -20.36
N SER A 33 41.34 -10.06 -19.59
CA SER A 33 40.83 -10.26 -18.22
C SER A 33 41.91 -9.98 -17.17
N ILE A 34 41.54 -9.27 -16.09
CA ILE A 34 42.44 -9.04 -14.95
C ILE A 34 42.78 -10.32 -14.19
N TYR A 35 41.95 -11.35 -14.32
CA TYR A 35 42.17 -12.64 -13.67
C TYR A 35 43.16 -13.50 -14.45
N ALA A 36 43.15 -13.43 -15.79
CA ALA A 36 44.22 -14.01 -16.61
C ALA A 36 45.58 -13.34 -16.32
N PHE A 37 45.58 -12.05 -15.99
CA PHE A 37 46.77 -11.37 -15.48
C PHE A 37 47.23 -11.95 -14.13
N GLU A 38 46.34 -12.20 -13.18
CA GLU A 38 46.71 -12.78 -11.88
C GLU A 38 47.35 -14.16 -12.02
N GLU A 39 46.80 -15.04 -12.88
CA GLU A 39 47.33 -16.38 -13.14
C GLU A 39 48.75 -16.40 -13.75
N LEU A 40 49.12 -15.33 -14.47
CA LEU A 40 50.43 -15.15 -15.11
C LEU A 40 51.26 -14.02 -14.50
N LYS A 41 50.87 -13.52 -13.32
CA LYS A 41 51.45 -12.31 -12.73
C LYS A 41 52.94 -12.43 -12.47
N ALA A 42 53.40 -13.59 -11.98
CA ALA A 42 54.81 -13.83 -11.71
C ALA A 42 55.66 -13.72 -12.99
N GLU A 43 55.12 -14.14 -14.13
CA GLU A 43 55.75 -14.13 -15.45
C GLU A 43 55.63 -12.76 -16.11
N LEU A 44 54.43 -12.17 -16.13
CA LEU A 44 54.16 -10.83 -16.64
C LEU A 44 54.91 -9.75 -15.85
N SER A 45 55.27 -9.99 -14.59
CA SER A 45 56.14 -9.08 -13.83
C SER A 45 57.58 -9.05 -14.35
N LYS A 46 58.06 -10.08 -15.06
CA LYS A 46 59.45 -10.22 -15.55
C LYS A 46 59.68 -9.64 -16.95
N ILE A 47 58.61 -9.33 -17.69
CA ILE A 47 58.66 -8.83 -19.07
C ILE A 47 59.20 -7.40 -19.14
N ASP A 48 59.73 -7.02 -20.30
CA ASP A 48 60.09 -5.63 -20.61
C ASP A 48 58.85 -4.80 -20.97
N SER A 49 58.00 -5.34 -21.85
CA SER A 49 56.81 -4.64 -22.33
C SER A 49 55.74 -5.59 -22.88
N LEU A 50 54.48 -5.17 -22.79
CA LEU A 50 53.34 -5.78 -23.45
C LEU A 50 52.61 -4.77 -24.36
N GLN A 51 52.34 -5.15 -25.60
CA GLN A 51 51.49 -4.40 -26.52
C GLN A 51 50.25 -5.23 -26.85
N PHE A 52 49.07 -4.68 -26.63
CA PHE A 52 47.81 -5.39 -26.81
C PHE A 52 46.87 -4.65 -27.76
N ILE A 53 46.37 -5.35 -28.77
CA ILE A 53 45.36 -4.83 -29.71
C ILE A 53 44.03 -5.54 -29.46
N PHE A 54 42.99 -4.77 -29.10
CA PHE A 54 41.62 -5.26 -29.19
C PHE A 54 41.22 -5.38 -30.65
N THR A 55 40.96 -6.62 -31.08
CA THR A 55 40.59 -6.96 -32.46
C THR A 55 39.23 -6.39 -32.87
N ALA A 56 38.39 -5.99 -31.90
CA ALA A 56 37.14 -5.27 -32.08
C ALA A 56 37.21 -3.85 -31.49
N PRO A 57 36.32 -2.93 -31.92
CA PRO A 57 36.19 -1.61 -31.30
C PRO A 57 35.70 -1.73 -29.84
N THR A 58 36.59 -1.40 -28.90
CA THR A 58 36.41 -1.48 -27.45
C THR A 58 37.07 -0.24 -26.83
N PHE A 59 36.39 0.48 -25.94
CA PHE A 59 36.87 1.76 -25.36
C PHE A 59 37.14 2.87 -26.39
N VAL A 60 36.54 2.79 -27.58
CA VAL A 60 36.58 3.85 -28.61
C VAL A 60 35.22 4.56 -28.62
N PRO A 61 35.16 5.89 -28.39
CA PRO A 61 33.91 6.65 -28.51
C PRO A 61 33.37 6.52 -29.93
N THR A 62 32.18 5.96 -30.10
CA THR A 62 31.53 5.97 -31.43
C THR A 62 31.09 7.39 -31.72
N GLU A 63 31.66 8.01 -32.77
CA GLU A 63 31.49 9.44 -33.14
C GLU A 63 30.04 9.90 -33.39
N VAL A 64 29.04 9.02 -33.27
CA VAL A 64 27.63 9.33 -33.50
C VAL A 64 26.76 9.21 -32.24
N THR A 65 27.19 8.51 -31.18
CA THR A 65 26.34 8.25 -30.01
C THR A 65 26.66 9.13 -28.79
N ASP A 66 27.94 9.50 -28.58
CA ASP A 66 28.34 10.12 -27.31
C ASP A 66 28.31 11.66 -27.33
N ARG A 67 28.26 12.28 -28.52
CA ARG A 67 28.14 13.75 -28.65
C ARG A 67 26.69 14.24 -28.72
N LEU A 68 25.71 13.34 -28.89
CA LEU A 68 24.31 13.68 -29.17
C LEU A 68 23.30 13.22 -28.09
N ARG A 69 23.74 12.68 -26.95
CA ARG A 69 22.85 12.43 -25.81
C ARG A 69 22.60 13.71 -25.00
N LYS A 70 22.03 14.71 -25.66
CA LYS A 70 21.25 15.77 -25.02
C LYS A 70 19.78 15.80 -25.44
N GLU A 71 19.36 15.01 -26.43
CA GLU A 71 17.95 14.90 -26.82
C GLU A 71 17.63 13.47 -27.26
N ARG A 72 16.51 12.94 -26.78
CA ARG A 72 16.02 11.58 -27.04
C ARG A 72 15.63 11.39 -28.51
N ARG A 73 16.00 10.24 -29.10
CA ARG A 73 15.10 9.11 -29.45
C ARG A 73 15.71 8.17 -30.50
N GLU A 74 15.48 6.89 -30.26
CA GLU A 74 15.18 5.81 -31.21
C GLU A 74 16.28 4.99 -31.92
N PHE A 75 16.01 3.67 -31.89
CA PHE A 75 16.65 2.53 -32.55
C PHE A 75 18.12 2.26 -32.25
N PHE A 76 18.36 1.44 -31.23
CA PHE A 76 19.59 0.67 -31.16
C PHE A 76 19.32 -0.79 -30.77
N ILE A 77 19.67 -1.70 -31.67
CA ILE A 77 19.80 -3.14 -31.39
C ILE A 77 20.73 -3.29 -30.17
N PRO A 78 20.41 -4.14 -29.18
CA PRO A 78 21.16 -4.19 -27.92
C PRO A 78 22.66 -4.40 -28.17
N LYS A 79 23.47 -3.44 -27.73
CA LYS A 79 24.92 -3.62 -27.54
C LYS A 79 25.21 -4.30 -26.18
N ALA A 80 24.32 -5.16 -25.70
CA ALA A 80 24.57 -5.95 -24.50
C ALA A 80 25.45 -7.16 -24.87
N ARG A 81 26.54 -7.37 -24.11
CA ARG A 81 27.51 -8.51 -24.14
C ARG A 81 28.89 -8.32 -24.78
N ARG A 82 29.27 -7.16 -25.35
CA ARG A 82 30.67 -6.98 -25.84
C ARG A 82 31.62 -6.35 -24.82
N GLU A 83 31.13 -5.49 -23.94
CA GLU A 83 31.95 -4.83 -22.91
C GLU A 83 32.06 -5.66 -21.61
N SER A 84 31.27 -6.73 -21.47
CA SER A 84 31.40 -7.72 -20.39
C SER A 84 32.68 -8.58 -20.50
N GLY A 85 33.49 -8.41 -21.55
CA GLY A 85 34.69 -9.22 -21.82
C GLY A 85 35.85 -9.05 -20.84
N LEU A 86 35.79 -8.12 -19.89
CA LEU A 86 36.76 -8.00 -18.80
C LEU A 86 36.49 -8.99 -17.65
N TYR A 87 35.26 -9.50 -17.52
CA TYR A 87 34.77 -10.22 -16.33
C TYR A 87 33.68 -11.29 -16.62
N GLY A 88 33.53 -11.77 -17.86
CA GLY A 88 32.52 -12.78 -18.25
C GLY A 88 33.01 -14.19 -18.62
N THR A 89 33.41 -15.02 -17.64
CA THR A 89 33.34 -16.50 -17.71
C THR A 89 32.81 -17.10 -16.39
N GLU A 90 32.30 -18.34 -16.41
CA GLU A 90 31.74 -19.05 -15.22
C GLU A 90 32.69 -19.07 -14.00
N PHE A 91 34.00 -18.97 -14.19
CA PHE A 91 34.98 -18.92 -13.11
C PHE A 91 35.26 -17.52 -12.56
N GLU A 92 34.96 -16.47 -13.33
CA GLU A 92 35.11 -15.09 -12.85
C GLU A 92 34.08 -14.80 -11.74
N ILE A 93 32.97 -15.57 -11.69
CA ILE A 93 32.05 -15.66 -10.55
C ILE A 93 32.75 -16.24 -9.31
N GLN A 94 33.53 -17.33 -9.43
CA GLN A 94 34.27 -17.90 -8.29
C GLN A 94 35.31 -16.91 -7.73
N LEU A 95 36.01 -16.17 -8.59
CA LEU A 95 37.00 -15.17 -8.17
C LEU A 95 36.35 -13.90 -7.58
N ARG A 96 35.17 -13.50 -8.06
CA ARG A 96 34.33 -12.48 -7.41
C ARG A 96 33.87 -12.94 -6.02
N ASN A 97 33.47 -14.19 -5.88
CA ASN A 97 33.06 -14.78 -4.61
C ASN A 97 34.24 -14.90 -3.61
N LYS A 98 35.50 -14.88 -4.07
CA LYS A 98 36.69 -14.73 -3.21
C LYS A 98 36.95 -13.30 -2.74
N LEU A 99 36.20 -12.31 -3.24
CA LEU A 99 36.23 -10.90 -2.84
C LEU A 99 37.57 -10.17 -3.04
N THR A 100 38.53 -10.74 -3.79
CA THR A 100 39.87 -10.15 -4.00
C THR A 100 39.98 -9.23 -5.22
N GLN A 101 38.87 -8.98 -5.93
CA GLN A 101 38.82 -8.22 -7.17
C GLN A 101 39.49 -6.83 -7.06
N ARG A 102 39.31 -6.16 -5.91
CA ARG A 102 39.92 -4.85 -5.63
C ARG A 102 41.45 -4.88 -5.67
N ALA A 103 42.05 -5.86 -5.00
CA ALA A 103 43.50 -6.01 -4.93
C ALA A 103 44.09 -6.36 -6.31
N VAL A 104 43.46 -7.29 -7.03
CA VAL A 104 43.88 -7.70 -8.37
C VAL A 104 43.77 -6.54 -9.37
N ALA A 105 42.66 -5.78 -9.33
CA ALA A 105 42.44 -4.63 -10.21
C ALA A 105 43.50 -3.54 -10.00
N ARG A 106 43.82 -3.19 -8.74
CA ARG A 106 44.85 -2.19 -8.42
C ARG A 106 46.23 -2.59 -8.93
N GLU A 107 46.63 -3.84 -8.69
CA GLU A 107 47.93 -4.34 -9.11
C GLU A 107 48.04 -4.48 -10.65
N CYS A 108 46.95 -4.88 -11.30
CA CYS A 108 46.85 -4.91 -12.75
C CYS A 108 46.98 -3.48 -13.33
N ALA A 109 46.24 -2.49 -12.81
CA ALA A 109 46.33 -1.11 -13.25
C ALA A 109 47.75 -0.54 -13.11
N ASP A 110 48.39 -0.77 -11.97
CA ASP A 110 49.78 -0.34 -11.74
C ASP A 110 50.79 -1.03 -12.65
N TRP A 111 50.58 -2.31 -12.96
CA TRP A 111 51.39 -3.04 -13.93
C TRP A 111 51.18 -2.51 -15.36
N ILE A 112 49.93 -2.24 -15.76
CA ILE A 112 49.59 -1.70 -17.08
C ILE A 112 50.31 -0.37 -17.30
N ARG A 113 50.21 0.56 -16.33
CA ARG A 113 50.86 1.88 -16.41
C ARG A 113 52.38 1.77 -16.65
N LYS A 114 53.02 0.79 -16.01
CA LYS A 114 54.47 0.59 -16.07
C LYS A 114 54.95 -0.18 -17.29
N LYS A 115 54.23 -1.21 -17.73
CA LYS A 115 54.73 -2.22 -18.67
C LYS A 115 53.86 -2.48 -19.89
N ALA A 116 52.60 -2.02 -19.92
CA ALA A 116 51.69 -2.33 -21.01
C ALA A 116 51.23 -1.09 -21.79
N ARG A 117 50.86 -1.32 -23.05
CA ARG A 117 50.15 -0.36 -23.91
C ARG A 117 49.02 -1.09 -24.62
N PHE A 118 47.87 -0.44 -24.68
CA PHE A 118 46.66 -0.99 -25.29
C PHE A 118 46.19 -0.10 -26.44
N ARG A 119 45.86 -0.71 -27.57
CA ARG A 119 45.17 -0.06 -28.69
C ARG A 119 43.91 -0.83 -29.05
N SER A 120 42.90 -0.16 -29.57
CA SER A 120 41.67 -0.80 -30.05
C SER A 120 41.45 -0.53 -31.53
N ASN A 121 40.98 -1.55 -32.25
CA ASN A 121 40.59 -1.46 -33.65
C ASN A 121 39.44 -0.45 -33.83
N THR A 122 39.65 0.59 -34.63
CA THR A 122 38.63 1.59 -34.95
C THR A 122 37.76 1.19 -36.14
N SER A 123 38.19 0.19 -36.91
CA SER A 123 37.49 -0.31 -38.09
C SER A 123 36.48 -1.42 -37.74
N LYS A 124 35.51 -1.62 -38.63
CA LYS A 124 34.62 -2.81 -38.58
C LYS A 124 35.24 -4.04 -39.27
N ALA A 125 36.48 -3.95 -39.75
CA ALA A 125 37.13 -5.03 -40.47
C ALA A 125 37.61 -6.13 -39.49
N PRO A 126 37.41 -7.42 -39.81
CA PRO A 126 37.89 -8.51 -38.99
C PRO A 126 39.43 -8.49 -38.93
N MET A 127 39.97 -8.62 -37.72
CA MET A 127 41.41 -8.66 -37.46
C MET A 127 41.82 -10.06 -37.04
N GLN A 128 42.95 -10.54 -37.57
CA GLN A 128 43.49 -11.84 -37.22
C GLN A 128 43.94 -11.86 -35.75
N GLN A 129 43.60 -12.94 -35.05
CA GLN A 129 43.82 -13.13 -33.63
C GLN A 129 45.06 -14.01 -33.39
N PHE A 130 46.08 -13.46 -32.74
CA PHE A 130 47.36 -14.13 -32.54
C PHE A 130 48.17 -13.49 -31.40
N MET A 131 49.23 -14.17 -30.99
CA MET A 131 50.18 -13.67 -29.99
C MET A 131 51.60 -13.96 -30.43
N HIS A 132 52.52 -13.04 -30.14
CA HIS A 132 53.95 -13.17 -30.36
C HIS A 132 54.71 -12.90 -29.07
N VAL A 133 55.66 -13.78 -28.76
CA VAL A 133 56.54 -13.68 -27.60
C VAL A 133 57.98 -13.63 -28.10
N ALA A 134 58.66 -12.50 -27.87
CA ALA A 134 60.10 -12.35 -28.12
C ALA A 134 60.87 -12.48 -26.82
N GLY A 135 61.81 -13.44 -26.72
CA GLY A 135 62.66 -13.64 -25.54
C GLY A 135 64.13 -13.89 -25.90
N SER A 136 64.97 -14.10 -24.89
CA SER A 136 66.39 -14.47 -25.06
C SER A 136 66.58 -15.83 -25.74
N ASP A 137 65.57 -16.70 -25.63
CA ASP A 137 65.63 -18.10 -26.06
C ASP A 137 64.98 -18.33 -27.44
N GLY A 138 64.52 -17.27 -28.11
CA GLY A 138 63.91 -17.30 -29.44
C GLY A 138 62.63 -16.47 -29.57
N GLU A 139 62.03 -16.49 -30.76
CA GLU A 139 60.72 -15.90 -31.04
C GLU A 139 59.68 -17.00 -31.24
N VAL A 140 58.53 -16.87 -30.57
CA VAL A 140 57.43 -17.85 -30.64
C VAL A 140 56.13 -17.14 -31.03
N GLY A 141 55.41 -17.70 -31.99
CA GLY A 141 54.08 -17.25 -32.39
C GLY A 141 52.98 -18.23 -31.97
N TYR A 142 51.81 -17.72 -31.58
CA TYR A 142 50.63 -18.52 -31.21
C TYR A 142 49.41 -18.07 -32.01
N MET A 143 48.66 -19.01 -32.58
CA MET A 143 47.43 -18.73 -33.32
C MET A 143 46.46 -19.93 -33.34
N PRO A 144 45.13 -19.70 -33.26
CA PRO A 144 44.47 -18.44 -32.93
C PRO A 144 44.51 -18.14 -31.42
N ILE A 145 44.40 -16.86 -31.04
CA ILE A 145 44.22 -16.43 -29.65
C ILE A 145 42.95 -15.58 -29.56
N SER A 146 41.82 -16.23 -29.24
CA SER A 146 40.50 -15.61 -29.17
C SER A 146 40.42 -14.47 -28.17
N GLY A 147 40.94 -14.71 -26.97
CA GLY A 147 40.94 -13.78 -25.84
C GLY A 147 42.16 -13.98 -24.95
N PHE A 148 42.33 -13.11 -23.97
CA PHE A 148 43.28 -13.28 -22.88
C PHE A 148 42.49 -13.46 -21.57
N THR A 149 41.87 -14.63 -21.44
CA THR A 149 41.04 -15.04 -20.29
C THR A 149 41.55 -16.34 -19.68
N ALA A 150 41.10 -16.69 -18.46
CA ALA A 150 41.48 -17.95 -17.83
C ALA A 150 41.03 -19.20 -18.63
N VAL A 151 39.93 -19.08 -19.38
CA VAL A 151 39.44 -20.11 -20.32
C VAL A 151 40.37 -20.24 -21.53
N ASP A 152 40.80 -19.12 -22.14
CA ASP A 152 41.71 -19.17 -23.29
C ASP A 152 43.10 -19.73 -22.92
N LEU A 153 43.55 -19.47 -21.69
CA LEU A 153 44.79 -20.04 -21.14
C LEU A 153 44.70 -21.55 -20.84
N GLY A 154 43.52 -22.15 -20.94
CA GLY A 154 43.30 -23.58 -20.66
C GLY A 154 43.22 -23.93 -19.17
N TYR A 155 43.25 -22.95 -18.27
CA TYR A 155 43.06 -23.19 -16.84
C TYR A 155 41.61 -23.50 -16.47
N GLN A 156 40.67 -23.32 -17.42
CA GLN A 156 39.25 -23.67 -17.28
C GLN A 156 38.64 -24.21 -18.57
N LYS A 157 37.50 -24.87 -18.39
CA LYS A 157 36.64 -25.36 -19.46
C LYS A 157 35.71 -24.23 -19.93
N GLY A 158 35.71 -23.92 -21.22
CA GLY A 158 34.75 -22.99 -21.83
C GLY A 158 33.67 -23.71 -22.64
N ASP A 159 32.73 -22.95 -23.20
CA ASP A 159 31.64 -23.45 -24.06
C ASP A 159 32.10 -23.95 -25.44
N ALA A 160 33.38 -23.76 -25.79
CA ALA A 160 33.93 -24.16 -27.07
C ALA A 160 34.08 -25.69 -27.16
N VAL A 161 33.45 -26.29 -28.18
CA VAL A 161 33.55 -27.73 -28.47
C VAL A 161 35.00 -28.17 -28.75
N SER A 162 35.83 -27.28 -29.31
CA SER A 162 37.28 -27.45 -29.43
C SER A 162 37.97 -26.08 -29.55
N ASN A 163 39.12 -25.92 -28.89
CA ASN A 163 39.94 -24.70 -28.97
C ASN A 163 41.42 -25.04 -29.08
N PHE A 164 41.88 -25.34 -30.29
CA PHE A 164 43.29 -25.66 -30.55
C PHE A 164 44.09 -24.39 -30.81
N VAL A 165 45.17 -24.21 -30.06
CA VAL A 165 46.16 -23.16 -30.30
C VAL A 165 47.41 -23.78 -30.90
N THR A 166 47.84 -23.26 -32.04
CA THR A 166 49.08 -23.69 -32.68
C THR A 166 50.23 -22.80 -32.25
N ARG A 167 51.29 -23.41 -31.73
CA ARG A 167 52.57 -22.79 -31.41
C ARG A 167 53.56 -22.95 -32.57
N PHE A 168 54.12 -21.84 -33.02
CA PHE A 168 55.13 -21.75 -34.07
C PHE A 168 56.48 -21.37 -33.47
N ASP A 169 57.39 -22.34 -33.40
CA ASP A 169 58.79 -22.16 -32.95
C ASP A 169 59.74 -21.78 -34.09
N ASP A 170 59.25 -21.79 -35.34
CA ASP A 170 60.06 -21.45 -36.50
C ASP A 170 60.20 -19.92 -36.62
N PRO A 171 61.44 -19.37 -36.68
CA PRO A 171 61.65 -17.93 -36.73
C PRO A 171 61.00 -17.23 -37.92
N ALA A 172 60.83 -17.89 -39.07
CA ALA A 172 60.23 -17.25 -40.24
C ALA A 172 58.73 -16.98 -40.02
N HIS A 173 58.01 -17.95 -39.43
CA HIS A 173 56.59 -17.81 -39.11
C HIS A 173 56.36 -16.83 -37.95
N ALA A 174 57.15 -16.91 -36.88
CA ALA A 174 57.03 -15.98 -35.76
C ALA A 174 57.25 -14.53 -36.20
N LYS A 175 58.25 -14.29 -37.06
CA LYS A 175 58.56 -12.97 -37.60
C LYS A 175 57.47 -12.41 -38.52
N MET A 176 56.74 -13.27 -39.23
CA MET A 176 55.61 -12.86 -40.07
C MET A 176 54.48 -12.26 -39.21
N TYR A 177 54.12 -12.91 -38.10
CA TYR A 177 53.12 -12.38 -37.16
C TYR A 177 53.59 -11.11 -36.46
N LEU A 178 54.87 -11.03 -36.10
CA LEU A 178 55.48 -9.83 -35.57
C LEU A 178 55.36 -8.64 -36.54
N GLN A 179 55.70 -8.85 -37.81
CA GLN A 179 55.59 -7.80 -38.85
C GLN A 179 54.14 -7.36 -39.06
N LEU A 180 53.19 -8.31 -39.09
CA LEU A 180 51.77 -8.01 -39.18
C LEU A 180 51.29 -7.18 -37.98
N PHE A 181 51.70 -7.55 -36.76
CA PHE A 181 51.37 -6.79 -35.55
C PHE A 181 51.92 -5.38 -35.60
N ASP A 182 53.22 -5.22 -35.89
CA ASP A 182 53.88 -3.91 -35.92
C ASP A 182 53.27 -3.01 -37.03
N GLN A 183 52.85 -3.59 -38.17
CA GLN A 183 52.13 -2.87 -39.22
C GLN A 183 50.77 -2.36 -38.76
N ILE A 184 49.97 -3.19 -38.08
CA ILE A 184 48.66 -2.77 -37.55
C ILE A 184 48.85 -1.78 -36.41
N TRP A 185 49.78 -2.06 -35.49
CA TRP A 185 50.07 -1.25 -34.32
C TRP A 185 50.50 0.16 -34.71
N SER A 186 51.28 0.34 -35.78
CA SER A 186 51.78 1.65 -36.21
C SER A 186 50.80 2.46 -37.07
N ASP A 187 49.67 1.89 -37.48
CA ASP A 187 48.68 2.51 -38.36
C ASP A 187 47.60 3.28 -37.56
N PRO A 188 47.67 4.63 -37.49
CA PRO A 188 46.74 5.43 -36.69
C PRO A 188 45.31 5.44 -37.23
N ASP A 189 45.10 5.08 -38.50
CA ASP A 189 43.75 5.01 -39.10
C ASP A 189 43.01 3.73 -38.70
N LYS A 190 43.75 2.69 -38.28
CA LYS A 190 43.19 1.38 -37.91
C LYS A 190 43.09 1.13 -36.42
N VAL A 191 43.94 1.76 -35.61
CA VAL A 191 43.97 1.54 -34.16
C VAL A 191 44.13 2.83 -33.36
N LYS A 192 43.42 2.94 -32.24
CA LYS A 192 43.48 4.08 -31.31
C LYS A 192 44.04 3.64 -29.96
N ASP A 193 44.88 4.46 -29.34
CA ASP A 193 45.35 4.22 -27.97
C ASP A 193 44.18 4.36 -26.97
N VAL A 194 43.99 3.31 -26.18
CA VAL A 194 42.93 3.20 -25.16
C VAL A 194 43.51 2.88 -23.78
N THR A 195 44.84 2.98 -23.61
CA THR A 195 45.54 2.60 -22.37
C THR A 195 44.99 3.37 -21.17
N SER A 196 44.84 4.69 -21.30
CA SER A 196 44.30 5.54 -20.22
C SER A 196 42.85 5.20 -19.88
N ALA A 197 42.00 4.98 -20.88
CA ALA A 197 40.59 4.61 -20.67
C ALA A 197 40.45 3.25 -19.95
N ILE A 198 41.34 2.29 -20.24
CA ILE A 198 41.38 0.99 -19.56
C ILE A 198 41.86 1.15 -18.12
N CYS A 199 42.90 1.95 -17.89
CA CYS A 199 43.34 2.25 -16.53
C CYS A 199 42.19 2.89 -15.73
N GLU A 200 41.55 3.95 -16.25
CA GLU A 200 40.41 4.60 -15.59
C GLU A 200 39.25 3.62 -15.31
N HIS A 201 38.95 2.73 -16.26
CA HIS A 201 37.92 1.71 -16.08
C HIS A 201 38.28 0.69 -14.99
N ILE A 202 39.51 0.15 -14.98
CA ILE A 202 39.99 -0.76 -13.93
C ILE A 202 40.07 -0.03 -12.57
N GLU A 203 40.42 1.26 -12.58
CA GLU A 203 40.50 2.10 -11.38
C GLU A 203 39.15 2.34 -10.73
N SER A 204 38.09 2.48 -11.54
CA SER A 204 36.72 2.61 -11.05
C SER A 204 36.27 1.42 -10.18
N VAL A 205 36.92 0.25 -10.33
CA VAL A 205 36.60 -0.98 -9.58
C VAL A 205 37.22 -1.00 -8.17
N TYR A 206 38.28 -0.22 -7.90
CA TYR A 206 38.93 -0.19 -6.58
C TYR A 206 38.74 1.09 -5.77
N GLN A 207 38.09 2.11 -6.33
CA GLN A 207 37.74 3.31 -5.57
C GLN A 207 36.80 2.96 -4.41
N GLU A 208 36.94 3.67 -3.29
CA GLU A 208 36.00 3.57 -2.19
C GLU A 208 34.62 4.01 -2.69
N ASN A 209 33.64 3.12 -2.62
CA ASN A 209 32.29 3.45 -3.07
C ASN A 209 31.54 4.15 -1.93
N SER A 210 30.79 5.19 -2.29
CA SER A 210 29.81 5.77 -1.39
C SER A 210 28.74 4.70 -1.04
N PRO A 211 28.29 4.61 0.22
CA PRO A 211 27.19 3.72 0.59
C PRO A 211 25.95 3.89 -0.29
N GLU A 212 25.61 5.12 -0.66
CA GLU A 212 24.45 5.41 -1.50
C GLU A 212 24.54 4.77 -2.89
N ARG A 213 25.70 4.87 -3.56
CA ARG A 213 25.94 4.24 -4.87
C ARG A 213 25.78 2.73 -4.82
N VAL A 214 26.27 2.07 -3.77
CA VAL A 214 26.14 0.60 -3.61
C VAL A 214 24.69 0.22 -3.36
N TYR A 215 23.96 0.99 -2.56
CA TYR A 215 22.53 0.81 -2.37
C TYR A 215 21.74 0.90 -3.69
N PHE A 216 21.96 1.95 -4.49
CA PHE A 216 21.28 2.08 -5.78
C PHE A 216 21.74 1.04 -6.82
N ALA A 217 22.98 0.57 -6.75
CA ALA A 217 23.45 -0.56 -7.57
C ALA A 217 22.74 -1.87 -7.23
N MET A 218 22.52 -2.15 -5.94
CA MET A 218 21.72 -3.29 -5.50
C MET A 218 20.28 -3.16 -6.00
N LEU A 219 19.66 -2.00 -5.80
CA LEU A 219 18.29 -1.74 -6.26
C LEU A 219 18.15 -1.86 -7.78
N TYR A 220 19.08 -1.27 -8.54
CA TYR A 220 19.08 -1.34 -10.00
C TYR A 220 19.12 -2.78 -10.47
N SER A 221 20.02 -3.59 -9.89
CA SER A 221 20.11 -5.01 -10.24
C SER A 221 18.82 -5.76 -9.90
N ILE A 222 18.25 -5.53 -8.73
CA ILE A 222 17.05 -6.22 -8.22
C ILE A 222 15.78 -5.82 -9.01
N PHE A 223 15.65 -4.55 -9.39
CA PHE A 223 14.43 -3.97 -9.96
C PHE A 223 14.62 -3.47 -11.40
N GLN A 224 15.61 -3.97 -12.15
CA GLN A 224 15.85 -3.55 -13.53
C GLN A 224 14.61 -3.78 -14.41
N ASP A 225 14.01 -4.97 -14.34
CA ASP A 225 12.79 -5.32 -15.09
C ASP A 225 11.64 -4.34 -14.81
N PHE A 226 11.56 -3.79 -13.59
CA PHE A 226 10.57 -2.79 -13.23
C PHE A 226 10.81 -1.44 -13.92
N LEU A 227 12.08 -1.05 -14.12
CA LEU A 227 12.39 0.16 -14.89
C LEU A 227 11.98 -0.02 -16.35
N ASP A 228 12.20 -1.20 -16.93
CA ASP A 228 11.78 -1.53 -18.30
C ASP A 228 10.23 -1.50 -18.45
N GLU A 229 9.48 -1.88 -17.42
CA GLU A 229 8.02 -1.76 -17.37
C GLU A 229 7.51 -0.31 -17.22
N VAL A 230 8.31 0.55 -16.59
CA VAL A 230 8.00 1.97 -16.37
C VAL A 230 8.55 2.87 -17.48
N ASP A 231 9.34 2.31 -18.39
CA ASP A 231 10.03 3.04 -19.45
C ASP A 231 9.04 3.85 -20.29
N GLU A 232 9.44 5.06 -20.65
CA GLU A 232 8.54 6.10 -21.15
C GLU A 232 7.92 5.79 -22.52
N ASP A 233 8.41 4.76 -23.21
CA ASP A 233 7.85 4.29 -24.48
C ASP A 233 6.69 3.28 -24.29
N VAL A 234 6.45 2.80 -23.05
CA VAL A 234 5.24 2.04 -22.64
C VAL A 234 4.22 2.94 -21.91
N LEU A 235 4.62 4.18 -21.54
CA LEU A 235 3.65 5.18 -21.10
C LEU A 235 2.61 5.35 -22.22
N PRO A 236 1.32 5.30 -21.89
CA PRO A 236 0.32 5.37 -22.91
C PRO A 236 0.33 6.74 -23.59
N ASN A 237 0.87 6.77 -24.81
CA ASN A 237 0.94 7.91 -25.73
C ASN A 237 0.78 9.27 -25.04
N ASP A 238 1.90 9.88 -24.64
CA ASP A 238 1.98 11.29 -24.17
C ASP A 238 1.37 12.30 -25.18
N LEU A 239 1.03 11.86 -26.38
CA LEU A 239 0.30 12.60 -27.41
C LEU A 239 -1.12 13.05 -27.00
N THR A 240 -1.70 12.55 -25.90
CA THR A 240 -3.05 12.99 -25.47
C THR A 240 -3.08 14.32 -24.72
N GLY A 241 -1.93 14.85 -24.27
CA GLY A 241 -1.85 16.15 -23.58
C GLY A 241 -2.54 16.20 -22.22
N TYR A 242 -2.83 15.04 -21.60
CA TYR A 242 -3.49 14.99 -20.28
C TYR A 242 -2.63 15.63 -19.17
N GLN A 243 -1.29 15.62 -19.34
CA GLN A 243 -0.36 16.28 -18.43
C GLN A 243 -0.46 17.83 -18.49
N ASP A 244 -1.04 18.40 -19.55
CA ASP A 244 -1.27 19.84 -19.68
C ASP A 244 -2.57 20.29 -18.98
N SER A 245 -3.36 19.35 -18.46
CA SER A 245 -4.64 19.66 -17.78
C SER A 245 -4.44 20.47 -16.50
N LEU A 246 -5.45 21.24 -16.11
CA LEU A 246 -5.42 21.96 -14.83
C LEU A 246 -5.36 21.00 -13.65
N VAL A 247 -6.06 19.86 -13.72
CA VAL A 247 -6.02 18.84 -12.67
C VAL A 247 -4.60 18.31 -12.48
N TRP A 248 -3.89 17.97 -13.56
CA TRP A 248 -2.51 17.45 -13.48
C TRP A 248 -1.54 18.47 -12.89
N ASN A 249 -1.65 19.73 -13.31
CA ASN A 249 -0.80 20.81 -12.83
C ASN A 249 -1.01 21.12 -11.33
N LYS A 250 -2.18 20.77 -10.78
CA LYS A 250 -2.50 20.94 -9.36
C LYS A 250 -2.07 19.75 -8.50
N LEU A 251 -1.71 18.62 -9.11
CA LEU A 251 -1.26 17.43 -8.37
C LEU A 251 0.14 17.62 -7.79
N PHE A 252 0.33 17.11 -6.58
CA PHE A 252 1.66 16.92 -5.99
C PHE A 252 2.43 15.81 -6.73
N ASN A 253 3.75 15.79 -6.60
CA ASN A 253 4.62 14.80 -7.28
C ASN A 253 4.19 13.36 -6.99
N TYR A 254 3.90 13.03 -5.72
CA TYR A 254 3.39 11.70 -5.37
C TYR A 254 2.04 11.42 -6.04
N GLN A 255 1.13 12.38 -6.15
CA GLN A 255 -0.16 12.16 -6.80
C GLN A 255 0.00 11.91 -8.31
N LYS A 256 0.95 12.60 -8.96
CA LYS A 256 1.31 12.37 -10.37
C LYS A 256 1.83 10.94 -10.56
N ASP A 257 2.78 10.50 -9.73
CA ASP A 257 3.34 9.15 -9.80
C ASP A 257 2.26 8.07 -9.59
N ALA A 258 1.32 8.29 -8.67
CA ALA A 258 0.20 7.37 -8.52
C ALA A 258 -0.78 7.41 -9.69
N ALA A 259 -1.08 8.57 -10.26
CA ALA A 259 -1.96 8.64 -11.42
C ALA A 259 -1.36 7.82 -12.59
N THR A 260 -0.06 7.97 -12.86
CA THR A 260 0.67 7.18 -13.85
C THR A 260 0.65 5.69 -13.51
N GLY A 261 0.96 5.33 -12.26
CA GLY A 261 0.93 3.93 -11.82
C GLY A 261 -0.46 3.29 -11.93
N ILE A 262 -1.53 4.03 -11.60
CA ILE A 262 -2.91 3.58 -11.75
C ILE A 262 -3.22 3.33 -13.22
N ILE A 263 -2.85 4.27 -14.10
CA ILE A 263 -3.08 4.14 -15.54
C ILE A 263 -2.41 2.87 -16.08
N ASN A 264 -1.13 2.65 -15.77
CA ASN A 264 -0.39 1.46 -16.21
C ASN A 264 -1.07 0.17 -15.70
N LYS A 265 -1.44 0.13 -14.42
CA LYS A 265 -2.13 -1.04 -13.84
C LYS A 265 -3.50 -1.29 -14.45
N LEU A 266 -4.26 -0.23 -14.75
CA LEU A 266 -5.56 -0.37 -15.40
C LEU A 266 -5.42 -0.88 -16.84
N GLU A 267 -4.39 -0.46 -17.60
CA GLU A 267 -4.17 -0.97 -18.96
C GLU A 267 -3.65 -2.42 -18.95
N THR A 268 -2.81 -2.80 -17.99
CA THR A 268 -2.27 -4.17 -17.87
C THR A 268 -3.29 -5.15 -17.28
N TYR A 269 -3.91 -4.80 -16.15
CA TYR A 269 -4.72 -5.73 -15.32
C TYR A 269 -6.22 -5.45 -15.32
N ASN A 270 -6.69 -4.37 -15.96
CA ASN A 270 -8.10 -3.93 -15.98
C ASN A 270 -8.70 -3.54 -14.61
N GLY A 271 -7.92 -3.54 -13.54
CA GLY A 271 -8.35 -2.96 -12.28
C GLY A 271 -7.20 -2.54 -11.37
N CYS A 272 -7.48 -1.54 -10.54
CA CYS A 272 -6.52 -0.99 -9.60
C CYS A 272 -7.22 -0.52 -8.32
N ILE A 273 -6.63 -0.80 -7.16
CA ILE A 273 -7.05 -0.27 -5.85
C ILE A 273 -6.07 0.84 -5.45
N LEU A 274 -6.57 2.07 -5.33
CA LEU A 274 -5.86 3.17 -4.68
C LEU A 274 -6.16 3.16 -3.19
N ALA A 275 -5.20 2.63 -2.43
CA ALA A 275 -5.22 2.44 -0.98
C ALA A 275 -4.41 3.49 -0.20
N ASP A 276 -4.34 4.73 -0.71
CA ASP A 276 -3.69 5.83 -0.02
C ASP A 276 -4.42 6.19 1.29
N SER A 277 -3.67 6.53 2.34
CA SER A 277 -4.19 6.97 3.63
C SER A 277 -5.11 8.20 3.53
N VAL A 278 -5.93 8.41 4.56
CA VAL A 278 -6.90 9.52 4.61
C VAL A 278 -6.18 10.87 4.52
N GLY A 279 -6.65 11.76 3.64
CA GLY A 279 -6.10 13.10 3.48
C GLY A 279 -5.04 13.28 2.38
N LEU A 280 -4.65 12.21 1.68
CA LEU A 280 -3.64 12.26 0.60
C LEU A 280 -4.18 12.70 -0.79
N GLY A 281 -5.48 12.97 -0.90
CA GLY A 281 -6.10 13.52 -2.11
C GLY A 281 -6.49 12.52 -3.19
N LYS A 282 -6.98 11.32 -2.80
CA LYS A 282 -7.45 10.26 -3.71
C LYS A 282 -8.38 10.74 -4.83
N THR A 283 -9.32 11.66 -4.52
CA THR A 283 -10.24 12.24 -5.51
C THR A 283 -9.50 12.98 -6.63
N PHE A 284 -8.45 13.74 -6.31
CA PHE A 284 -7.70 14.50 -7.32
C PHE A 284 -6.86 13.56 -8.20
N THR A 285 -6.22 12.55 -7.60
CA THR A 285 -5.54 11.48 -8.33
C THR A 285 -6.51 10.77 -9.29
N ALA A 286 -7.70 10.43 -8.81
CA ALA A 286 -8.73 9.79 -9.63
C ALA A 286 -9.22 10.70 -10.77
N LEU A 287 -9.44 12.00 -10.53
CA LEU A 287 -9.82 12.95 -11.58
C LEU A 287 -8.77 13.04 -12.70
N ALA A 288 -7.48 12.96 -12.38
CA ALA A 288 -6.43 12.92 -13.41
C ALA A 288 -6.51 11.64 -14.27
N VAL A 289 -6.78 10.49 -13.65
CA VAL A 289 -7.02 9.22 -14.36
C VAL A 289 -8.28 9.33 -15.23
N VAL A 290 -9.38 9.86 -14.70
CA VAL A 290 -10.61 10.12 -15.45
C VAL A 290 -10.32 10.98 -16.68
N LYS A 291 -9.56 12.06 -16.52
CA LYS A 291 -9.22 12.96 -17.62
C LYS A 291 -8.43 12.24 -18.73
N TYR A 292 -7.49 11.38 -18.34
CA TYR A 292 -6.70 10.58 -19.25
C TYR A 292 -7.56 9.63 -20.12
N TYR A 293 -8.61 9.02 -19.54
CA TYR A 293 -9.54 8.15 -20.27
C TYR A 293 -10.53 8.97 -21.12
N GLU A 294 -11.05 10.09 -20.60
CA GLU A 294 -11.94 10.99 -21.36
C GLU A 294 -11.28 11.54 -22.63
N LEU A 295 -10.00 11.94 -22.55
CA LEU A 295 -9.23 12.42 -23.72
C LEU A 295 -9.04 11.35 -24.80
N ARG A 296 -9.27 10.07 -24.47
CA ARG A 296 -9.29 8.94 -25.41
C ARG A 296 -10.72 8.57 -25.86
N ASN A 297 -11.70 9.45 -25.64
CA ASN A 297 -13.11 9.24 -25.93
C ASN A 297 -13.68 7.99 -25.24
N ARG A 298 -13.21 7.69 -24.02
CA ARG A 298 -13.73 6.59 -23.20
C ARG A 298 -14.83 7.12 -22.27
N SER A 299 -15.90 6.35 -22.12
CA SER A 299 -17.00 6.68 -21.22
C SER A 299 -16.63 6.34 -19.77
N VAL A 300 -16.91 7.26 -18.85
CA VAL A 300 -16.52 7.12 -17.44
C VAL A 300 -17.73 7.24 -16.52
N LEU A 301 -17.86 6.29 -15.59
CA LEU A 301 -18.84 6.31 -14.51
C LEU A 301 -18.14 6.45 -13.15
N VAL A 302 -18.60 7.40 -12.34
CA VAL A 302 -18.22 7.52 -10.93
C VAL A 302 -19.37 7.00 -10.05
N LEU A 303 -19.09 5.95 -9.29
CA LEU A 303 -19.95 5.39 -8.25
C LEU A 303 -19.45 5.81 -6.88
N CYS A 304 -20.23 6.63 -6.18
CA CYS A 304 -19.85 7.15 -4.86
C CYS A 304 -21.00 7.07 -3.85
N PRO A 305 -20.72 7.19 -2.53
CA PRO A 305 -21.74 7.44 -1.53
C PRO A 305 -22.49 8.74 -1.81
N LYS A 306 -23.77 8.82 -1.40
CA LYS A 306 -24.62 9.99 -1.66
C LYS A 306 -24.01 11.29 -1.10
N LYS A 307 -23.33 11.21 0.05
CA LYS A 307 -22.63 12.33 0.71
C LYS A 307 -21.47 12.90 -0.13
N LEU A 308 -20.87 12.09 -1.00
CA LEU A 308 -19.74 12.49 -1.85
C LEU A 308 -20.17 12.93 -3.25
N ALA A 309 -21.40 12.62 -3.66
CA ALA A 309 -21.90 12.90 -5.01
C ALA A 309 -21.79 14.38 -5.39
N ASP A 310 -22.13 15.31 -4.50
CA ASP A 310 -22.02 16.74 -4.79
C ASP A 310 -20.57 17.20 -4.99
N ASN A 311 -19.61 16.59 -4.28
CA ASN A 311 -18.19 16.89 -4.48
C ASN A 311 -17.74 16.46 -5.88
N TRP A 312 -18.14 15.26 -6.32
CA TRP A 312 -17.85 14.79 -7.68
C TRP A 312 -18.59 15.62 -8.74
N ARG A 313 -19.84 16.03 -8.50
CA ARG A 313 -20.61 16.85 -9.45
C ARG A 313 -20.06 18.27 -9.60
N ASN A 314 -19.40 18.80 -8.58
CA ASN A 314 -18.75 20.11 -8.69
C ASN A 314 -17.71 20.18 -9.81
N TYR A 315 -17.02 19.08 -10.12
CA TYR A 315 -15.96 19.07 -11.14
C TYR A 315 -16.46 18.78 -12.57
N ASN A 316 -17.58 18.05 -12.75
CA ASN A 316 -18.17 17.79 -14.08
C ASN A 316 -19.24 18.81 -14.50
N SER A 317 -19.81 19.56 -13.55
CA SER A 317 -20.85 20.54 -13.85
C SER A 317 -20.24 21.90 -14.23
N ASN A 318 -20.96 22.66 -15.06
CA ASN A 318 -20.54 23.99 -15.50
C ASN A 318 -20.85 25.06 -14.43
N LEU A 319 -20.22 24.93 -13.27
CA LEU A 319 -20.39 25.82 -12.13
C LEU A 319 -19.24 26.83 -12.04
N THR A 320 -19.52 28.05 -11.61
CA THR A 320 -18.49 29.06 -11.32
C THR A 320 -17.56 28.66 -10.17
N THR A 321 -18.01 27.73 -9.34
CA THR A 321 -17.28 27.17 -8.20
C THR A 321 -16.32 26.04 -8.61
N ASN A 322 -16.36 25.59 -9.86
CA ASN A 322 -15.51 24.52 -10.37
C ASN A 322 -14.10 25.03 -10.68
N ILE A 323 -13.13 24.68 -9.84
CA ILE A 323 -11.71 25.03 -10.02
C ILE A 323 -11.08 24.42 -11.29
N PHE A 324 -11.69 23.36 -11.85
CA PHE A 324 -11.26 22.68 -13.07
C PHE A 324 -12.21 22.92 -14.25
N ALA A 325 -12.99 24.01 -14.23
CA ALA A 325 -13.98 24.30 -15.29
C ALA A 325 -13.38 24.32 -16.72
N LYS A 326 -12.10 24.66 -16.88
CA LYS A 326 -11.43 24.62 -18.20
C LYS A 326 -11.15 23.21 -18.70
N ASP A 327 -10.98 22.25 -17.79
CA ASP A 327 -10.75 20.84 -18.17
C ASP A 327 -12.02 20.17 -18.69
N ARG A 328 -13.21 20.71 -18.38
CA ARG A 328 -14.51 20.25 -18.92
C ARG A 328 -14.71 18.73 -18.81
N PHE A 329 -14.77 18.24 -17.57
CA PHE A 329 -15.08 16.84 -17.30
C PHE A 329 -16.49 16.47 -17.77
N ASN A 330 -16.64 15.26 -18.31
CA ASN A 330 -17.88 14.75 -18.91
C ASN A 330 -18.23 13.32 -18.43
N TYR A 331 -17.81 12.95 -17.22
CA TYR A 331 -18.17 11.68 -16.58
C TYR A 331 -19.56 11.73 -15.93
N ASP A 332 -20.20 10.57 -15.82
CA ASP A 332 -21.47 10.40 -15.12
C ASP A 332 -21.26 10.10 -13.63
N VAL A 333 -22.17 10.58 -12.76
CA VAL A 333 -22.12 10.36 -11.31
C VAL A 333 -23.40 9.67 -10.85
N LEU A 334 -23.26 8.50 -10.22
CA LEU A 334 -24.37 7.74 -9.63
C LEU A 334 -24.02 7.29 -8.20
N CYS A 335 -25.04 7.09 -7.37
CA CYS A 335 -24.85 6.65 -5.99
C CYS A 335 -24.73 5.12 -5.90
N HIS A 336 -24.03 4.61 -4.89
CA HIS A 336 -23.98 3.17 -4.61
C HIS A 336 -25.38 2.53 -4.45
N THR A 337 -26.33 3.29 -3.89
CA THR A 337 -27.72 2.86 -3.69
C THR A 337 -28.52 2.79 -5.00
N ASP A 338 -28.10 3.50 -6.05
CA ASP A 338 -28.80 3.52 -7.34
C ASP A 338 -28.73 2.18 -8.06
N LEU A 339 -27.68 1.38 -7.83
CA LEU A 339 -27.59 0.00 -8.32
C LEU A 339 -28.76 -0.87 -7.82
N SER A 340 -29.28 -0.58 -6.63
CA SER A 340 -30.40 -1.31 -6.05
C SER A 340 -31.77 -0.85 -6.54
N ARG A 341 -31.85 0.32 -7.18
CA ARG A 341 -33.10 0.95 -7.64
C ARG A 341 -33.36 0.62 -9.11
N THR A 342 -34.60 0.26 -9.45
CA THR A 342 -35.03 -0.04 -10.83
C THR A 342 -35.85 1.08 -11.46
N SER A 343 -36.23 2.09 -10.67
CA SER A 343 -37.03 3.23 -11.10
C SER A 343 -36.62 4.50 -10.34
N GLY A 344 -37.07 5.65 -10.86
CA GLY A 344 -36.71 6.97 -10.36
C GLY A 344 -35.56 7.60 -11.12
N GLU A 345 -35.13 8.74 -10.60
CA GLU A 345 -34.06 9.56 -11.16
C GLU A 345 -32.95 9.71 -10.13
N SER A 346 -31.72 9.80 -10.60
CA SER A 346 -30.56 10.21 -9.81
C SER A 346 -29.85 11.32 -10.56
N PHE A 347 -29.84 12.52 -10.00
CA PHE A 347 -29.11 13.69 -10.51
C PHE A 347 -29.38 14.06 -11.99
N GLY A 348 -30.60 13.89 -12.51
CA GLY A 348 -30.92 14.12 -13.92
C GLY A 348 -30.94 12.86 -14.78
N ILE A 349 -30.45 11.73 -14.25
CA ILE A 349 -30.33 10.47 -14.98
C ILE A 349 -31.47 9.52 -14.59
N PRO A 350 -32.37 9.16 -15.51
CA PRO A 350 -33.44 8.20 -15.24
C PRO A 350 -32.86 6.77 -15.18
N LEU A 351 -32.90 6.16 -13.99
CA LEU A 351 -32.23 4.89 -13.69
C LEU A 351 -32.72 3.71 -14.55
N ASN A 352 -33.97 3.76 -15.01
CA ASN A 352 -34.55 2.74 -15.90
C ASN A 352 -34.03 2.81 -17.34
N ARG A 353 -33.30 3.87 -17.71
CA ARG A 353 -32.74 4.08 -19.06
C ARG A 353 -31.21 4.09 -19.07
N VAL A 354 -30.57 3.89 -17.92
CA VAL A 354 -29.11 3.83 -17.82
C VAL A 354 -28.62 2.56 -18.49
N ASN A 355 -27.72 2.73 -19.46
CA ASN A 355 -26.98 1.60 -20.04
C ASN A 355 -25.71 1.36 -19.21
N TRP A 356 -25.85 0.55 -18.16
CA TRP A 356 -24.80 0.26 -17.19
C TRP A 356 -23.56 -0.41 -17.80
N GLY A 357 -23.69 -1.18 -18.89
CA GLY A 357 -22.59 -1.91 -19.50
C GLY A 357 -21.78 -1.12 -20.53
N ASN A 358 -22.07 0.17 -20.75
CA ASN A 358 -21.41 0.97 -21.79
C ASN A 358 -20.34 1.93 -21.24
N TYR A 359 -19.86 1.69 -20.02
CA TYR A 359 -18.79 2.47 -19.40
C TYR A 359 -17.45 1.76 -19.58
N ASP A 360 -16.47 2.44 -20.17
CA ASP A 360 -15.11 1.91 -20.33
C ASP A 360 -14.31 1.93 -19.01
N LEU A 361 -14.56 2.93 -18.15
CA LEU A 361 -13.96 3.07 -16.83
C LEU A 361 -15.04 3.29 -15.77
N VAL A 362 -14.98 2.50 -14.68
CA VAL A 362 -15.80 2.70 -13.49
C VAL A 362 -14.89 3.05 -12.32
N VAL A 363 -15.08 4.24 -11.75
CA VAL A 363 -14.42 4.70 -10.53
C VAL A 363 -15.37 4.47 -9.36
N ILE A 364 -14.98 3.61 -8.42
CA ILE A 364 -15.75 3.30 -7.23
C ILE A 364 -15.09 4.00 -6.03
N ASP A 365 -15.68 5.09 -5.59
CA ASP A 365 -15.28 5.78 -4.36
C ASP A 365 -15.82 5.03 -3.14
N GLU A 366 -15.04 4.95 -2.07
CA GLU A 366 -15.31 4.15 -0.87
C GLU A 366 -15.71 2.69 -1.20
N SER A 367 -14.85 2.01 -1.98
CA SER A 367 -15.08 0.65 -2.49
C SER A 367 -15.25 -0.43 -1.41
N HIS A 368 -14.93 -0.13 -0.15
CA HIS A 368 -15.17 -1.01 1.00
C HIS A 368 -16.66 -1.38 1.17
N ASN A 369 -17.59 -0.58 0.63
CA ASN A 369 -19.02 -0.87 0.58
C ASN A 369 -19.40 -2.09 -0.30
N PHE A 370 -18.49 -2.54 -1.17
CA PHE A 370 -18.68 -3.66 -2.10
C PHE A 370 -17.85 -4.90 -1.73
N ARG A 371 -17.59 -5.11 -0.42
CA ARG A 371 -16.79 -6.26 0.07
C ARG A 371 -17.58 -7.55 0.29
N ASN A 372 -18.87 -7.46 0.61
CA ASN A 372 -19.72 -8.62 0.93
C ASN A 372 -20.46 -9.12 -0.32
N ASN A 373 -20.36 -10.43 -0.59
CA ASN A 373 -21.06 -11.12 -1.67
C ASN A 373 -21.98 -12.22 -1.10
N ASP A 374 -22.76 -11.89 -0.08
CA ASP A 374 -23.70 -12.84 0.53
C ASP A 374 -24.84 -13.15 -0.47
N VAL A 375 -25.22 -14.42 -0.59
CA VAL A 375 -26.21 -14.87 -1.59
C VAL A 375 -27.60 -14.89 -0.94
N TYR A 376 -28.50 -14.02 -1.40
CA TYR A 376 -29.90 -13.99 -0.95
C TYR A 376 -30.83 -14.56 -2.03
N LYS A 377 -31.82 -15.35 -1.61
CA LYS A 377 -32.68 -16.17 -2.48
C LYS A 377 -33.60 -15.38 -3.43
N ASP A 378 -33.93 -14.13 -3.11
CA ASP A 378 -34.92 -13.33 -3.86
C ASP A 378 -34.38 -11.97 -4.36
N ARG A 379 -33.07 -11.69 -4.23
CA ARG A 379 -32.52 -10.39 -4.61
C ARG A 379 -31.02 -10.46 -4.92
N GLU A 380 -30.64 -9.97 -6.10
CA GLU A 380 -29.24 -9.67 -6.39
C GLU A 380 -28.72 -8.61 -5.41
N THR A 381 -27.60 -8.90 -4.75
CA THR A 381 -26.93 -7.92 -3.88
C THR A 381 -26.37 -6.75 -4.71
N ARG A 382 -26.04 -5.64 -4.03
CA ARG A 382 -25.37 -4.50 -4.68
C ARG A 382 -24.09 -4.93 -5.41
N TYR A 383 -23.30 -5.81 -4.80
CA TYR A 383 -22.11 -6.39 -5.39
C TYR A 383 -22.41 -7.20 -6.66
N GLN A 384 -23.39 -8.10 -6.61
CA GLN A 384 -23.79 -8.92 -7.76
C GLN A 384 -24.32 -8.08 -8.92
N LYS A 385 -25.09 -7.03 -8.62
CA LYS A 385 -25.58 -6.09 -9.64
C LYS A 385 -24.46 -5.31 -10.31
N LEU A 386 -23.49 -4.83 -9.52
CA LEU A 386 -22.30 -4.17 -10.06
C LEU A 386 -21.55 -5.11 -11.01
N MET A 387 -21.26 -6.34 -10.56
CA MET A 387 -20.59 -7.35 -11.38
C MET A 387 -21.36 -7.69 -12.66
N ASN A 388 -22.65 -7.99 -12.54
CA ASN A 388 -23.43 -8.51 -13.66
C ASN A 388 -23.84 -7.42 -14.65
N LYS A 389 -24.29 -6.24 -14.16
CA LYS A 389 -24.87 -5.20 -15.02
C LYS A 389 -23.88 -4.15 -15.50
N VAL A 390 -22.86 -3.86 -14.71
CA VAL A 390 -21.87 -2.83 -15.04
C VAL A 390 -20.66 -3.46 -15.69
N ILE A 391 -20.07 -4.47 -15.03
CA ILE A 391 -18.79 -5.03 -15.43
C ILE A 391 -18.94 -6.07 -16.56
N ARG A 392 -19.88 -7.02 -16.45
CA ARG A 392 -20.00 -8.15 -17.40
C ARG A 392 -20.96 -7.93 -18.59
N ALA A 393 -21.91 -7.00 -18.48
CA ALA A 393 -23.02 -6.92 -19.44
C ALA A 393 -22.66 -6.31 -20.80
N GLY A 394 -21.55 -5.57 -20.90
CA GLY A 394 -21.25 -4.78 -22.10
C GLY A 394 -19.78 -4.75 -22.48
N VAL A 395 -19.21 -3.55 -22.62
CA VAL A 395 -17.80 -3.39 -23.03
C VAL A 395 -16.87 -3.83 -21.91
N LYS A 396 -15.64 -4.20 -22.27
CA LYS A 396 -14.61 -4.52 -21.30
C LYS A 396 -14.34 -3.31 -20.40
N THR A 397 -14.78 -3.42 -19.16
CA THR A 397 -14.83 -2.30 -18.21
C THR A 397 -13.61 -2.34 -17.31
N LYS A 398 -12.86 -1.23 -17.25
CA LYS A 398 -11.76 -1.05 -16.31
C LYS A 398 -12.30 -0.55 -14.97
N VAL A 399 -11.77 -1.05 -13.85
CA VAL A 399 -12.29 -0.72 -12.51
C VAL A 399 -11.23 -0.06 -11.63
N LEU A 400 -11.42 1.22 -11.30
CA LEU A 400 -10.61 1.95 -10.32
C LEU A 400 -11.34 2.00 -8.98
N MET A 401 -10.76 1.43 -7.94
CA MET A 401 -11.32 1.40 -6.59
C MET A 401 -10.56 2.36 -5.68
N LEU A 402 -11.28 3.26 -5.01
CA LEU A 402 -10.71 4.19 -4.03
C LEU A 402 -11.15 3.73 -2.63
N SER A 403 -10.19 3.47 -1.75
CA SER A 403 -10.50 3.12 -0.36
C SER A 403 -9.32 3.46 0.53
N ALA A 404 -9.55 4.08 1.70
CA ALA A 404 -8.51 4.18 2.72
C ALA A 404 -8.28 2.84 3.47
N THR A 405 -9.23 1.91 3.36
CA THR A 405 -9.26 0.64 4.08
C THR A 405 -9.68 -0.51 3.16
N PRO A 406 -8.79 -1.01 2.29
CA PRO A 406 -9.13 -2.10 1.38
C PRO A 406 -9.41 -3.43 2.12
N VAL A 407 -8.77 -3.64 3.28
CA VAL A 407 -8.95 -4.84 4.13
C VAL A 407 -9.47 -4.42 5.50
N ASN A 408 -10.56 -5.03 5.98
CA ASN A 408 -11.04 -4.81 7.35
C ASN A 408 -10.61 -5.96 8.26
N ASN A 409 -11.16 -7.16 8.02
CA ASN A 409 -10.98 -8.30 8.93
C ASN A 409 -10.61 -9.63 8.23
N LYS A 410 -10.81 -9.78 6.92
CA LYS A 410 -10.54 -11.04 6.18
C LYS A 410 -9.94 -10.76 4.80
N PHE A 411 -9.02 -11.63 4.35
CA PHE A 411 -8.48 -11.56 2.98
C PHE A 411 -9.52 -11.89 1.91
N THR A 412 -10.63 -12.54 2.29
CA THR A 412 -11.80 -12.74 1.42
C THR A 412 -12.43 -11.44 0.94
N ASP A 413 -12.38 -10.37 1.74
CA ASP A 413 -12.93 -9.06 1.39
C ASP A 413 -12.15 -8.45 0.22
N LEU A 414 -10.81 -8.55 0.32
CA LEU A 414 -9.89 -8.11 -0.72
C LEU A 414 -10.06 -8.95 -1.99
N ARG A 415 -10.22 -10.26 -1.86
CA ARG A 415 -10.54 -11.15 -2.99
C ARG A 415 -11.79 -10.70 -3.72
N ASN A 416 -12.87 -10.36 -3.00
CA ASN A 416 -14.11 -9.90 -3.62
C ASN A 416 -13.93 -8.55 -4.33
N GLN A 417 -13.13 -7.63 -3.77
CA GLN A 417 -12.78 -6.39 -4.46
C GLN A 417 -11.95 -6.65 -5.72
N LEU A 418 -10.95 -7.54 -5.67
CA LEU A 418 -10.15 -7.90 -6.84
C LEU A 418 -10.97 -8.62 -7.90
N ALA A 419 -11.99 -9.40 -7.51
CA ALA A 419 -12.88 -10.05 -8.46
C ALA A 419 -13.59 -9.06 -9.39
N LEU A 420 -13.80 -7.80 -8.97
CA LEU A 420 -14.30 -6.74 -9.83
C LEU A 420 -13.31 -6.38 -10.96
N ALA A 421 -12.01 -6.47 -10.72
CA ALA A 421 -10.97 -6.17 -11.71
C ALA A 421 -10.86 -7.24 -12.81
N TYR A 422 -11.01 -8.52 -12.44
CA TYR A 422 -10.90 -9.66 -13.38
C TYR A 422 -12.26 -10.24 -13.79
N GLU A 423 -13.36 -9.53 -13.56
CA GLU A 423 -14.73 -9.93 -13.91
C GLU A 423 -15.15 -11.31 -13.34
N GLY A 424 -14.48 -11.78 -12.29
CA GLY A 424 -14.63 -13.14 -11.76
C GLY A 424 -14.06 -14.27 -12.66
N GLN A 425 -13.32 -13.94 -13.73
CA GLN A 425 -12.55 -14.90 -14.56
C GLN A 425 -11.07 -14.90 -14.14
N SER A 426 -10.71 -15.73 -13.17
CA SER A 426 -9.34 -15.75 -12.61
C SER A 426 -8.26 -16.12 -13.65
N GLU A 427 -8.61 -16.89 -14.68
CA GLU A 427 -7.69 -17.32 -15.75
C GLU A 427 -7.04 -16.16 -16.54
N ALA A 428 -7.72 -15.02 -16.70
CA ALA A 428 -7.20 -13.89 -17.47
C ALA A 428 -6.06 -13.15 -16.74
N LEU A 429 -6.19 -13.00 -15.42
CA LEU A 429 -5.18 -12.37 -14.58
C LEU A 429 -4.02 -13.34 -14.30
N SER A 430 -4.30 -14.63 -14.08
CA SER A 430 -3.27 -15.66 -13.91
C SER A 430 -2.34 -15.78 -15.12
N LYS A 431 -2.80 -15.50 -16.35
CA LYS A 431 -1.93 -15.47 -17.55
C LYS A 431 -0.98 -14.27 -17.58
N SER A 432 -1.33 -13.18 -16.87
CA SER A 432 -0.54 -11.94 -16.81
C SER A 432 0.39 -11.90 -15.60
N LEU A 433 0.20 -12.81 -14.64
CA LEU A 433 1.07 -13.02 -13.48
C LEU A 433 2.09 -14.10 -13.83
N LYS A 434 3.31 -14.03 -13.28
CA LYS A 434 4.35 -15.05 -13.50
C LYS A 434 4.06 -16.36 -12.72
N SER A 435 2.98 -16.40 -11.93
CA SER A 435 2.59 -17.52 -11.07
C SER A 435 1.88 -18.66 -11.81
N GLN A 436 2.11 -19.90 -11.37
CA GLN A 436 1.39 -21.10 -11.81
C GLN A 436 0.08 -21.36 -11.04
N ALA A 437 -0.18 -20.64 -9.95
CA ALA A 437 -1.35 -20.84 -9.08
C ALA A 437 -2.55 -19.97 -9.50
N THR A 438 -3.77 -20.45 -9.24
CA THR A 438 -4.99 -19.65 -9.44
C THR A 438 -5.16 -18.63 -8.31
N ILE A 439 -5.82 -17.51 -8.60
CA ILE A 439 -6.12 -16.47 -7.60
C ILE A 439 -6.85 -17.07 -6.38
N GLU A 440 -7.78 -18.00 -6.61
CA GLU A 440 -8.52 -18.67 -5.55
C GLU A 440 -7.60 -19.45 -4.61
N GLU A 441 -6.59 -20.11 -5.16
CA GLU A 441 -5.63 -20.88 -4.38
C GLU A 441 -4.70 -19.96 -3.57
N ILE A 442 -4.23 -18.87 -4.17
CA ILE A 442 -3.40 -17.85 -3.51
C ILE A 442 -4.13 -17.29 -2.28
N PHE A 443 -5.38 -16.85 -2.46
CA PHE A 443 -6.18 -16.32 -1.34
C PHE A 443 -6.53 -17.38 -0.30
N ARG A 444 -6.72 -18.65 -0.70
CA ARG A 444 -6.95 -19.74 0.25
C ARG A 444 -5.72 -19.94 1.15
N ARG A 445 -4.52 -20.00 0.57
CA ARG A 445 -3.26 -20.11 1.33
C ARG A 445 -3.05 -18.93 2.26
N ALA A 446 -3.25 -17.71 1.75
CA ALA A 446 -3.15 -16.48 2.55
C ALA A 446 -4.15 -16.47 3.72
N GLN A 447 -5.38 -16.95 3.51
CA GLN A 447 -6.38 -17.04 4.58
C GLN A 447 -6.01 -18.11 5.62
N THR A 448 -5.44 -19.25 5.23
CA THR A 448 -4.92 -20.25 6.18
C THR A 448 -3.82 -19.64 7.05
N ALA A 449 -2.83 -18.99 6.44
CA ALA A 449 -1.76 -18.30 7.15
C ALA A 449 -2.29 -17.22 8.11
N PHE A 450 -3.32 -16.47 7.69
CA PHE A 450 -3.99 -15.48 8.54
C PHE A 450 -4.68 -16.11 9.76
N ASN A 451 -5.34 -17.26 9.57
CA ASN A 451 -6.05 -17.95 10.64
C ASN A 451 -5.08 -18.49 11.68
N GLU A 452 -3.96 -19.08 11.25
CA GLU A 452 -2.88 -19.54 12.13
C GLU A 452 -2.26 -18.38 12.90
N TRP A 453 -1.96 -17.27 12.22
CA TRP A 453 -1.46 -16.05 12.85
C TRP A 453 -2.46 -15.44 13.84
N SER A 454 -3.76 -15.45 13.52
CA SER A 454 -4.81 -14.93 14.40
C SER A 454 -5.01 -15.77 15.67
N ALA A 455 -4.57 -17.03 15.65
CA ALA A 455 -4.57 -17.93 16.81
C ALA A 455 -3.35 -17.72 17.74
N LEU A 456 -2.34 -16.96 17.30
CA LEU A 456 -1.16 -16.66 18.12
C LEU A 456 -1.51 -15.76 19.32
N PRO A 457 -0.76 -15.84 20.43
CA PRO A 457 -0.86 -14.89 21.54
C PRO A 457 -0.67 -13.44 21.06
N SER A 458 -1.27 -12.46 21.76
CA SER A 458 -1.23 -11.05 21.38
C SER A 458 0.19 -10.47 21.26
N GLU A 459 1.16 -11.03 22.01
CA GLU A 459 2.56 -10.61 21.98
C GLU A 459 3.29 -11.05 20.70
N GLU A 460 2.89 -12.17 20.08
CA GLU A 460 3.52 -12.74 18.87
C GLU A 460 2.78 -12.34 17.58
N ARG A 461 1.58 -11.77 17.72
CA ARG A 461 0.70 -11.33 16.63
C ARG A 461 1.19 -10.00 16.01
N THR A 462 2.35 -10.03 15.38
CA THR A 462 3.00 -8.88 14.74
C THR A 462 2.87 -8.91 13.22
N ALA A 463 3.06 -7.76 12.56
CA ALA A 463 3.10 -7.69 11.09
C ALA A 463 4.25 -8.55 10.51
N ALA A 464 5.38 -8.62 11.22
CA ALA A 464 6.53 -9.42 10.80
C ALA A 464 6.23 -10.93 10.81
N SER A 465 5.47 -11.45 11.79
CA SER A 465 5.18 -12.88 11.88
C SER A 465 4.27 -13.36 10.75
N ILE A 466 3.26 -12.58 10.37
CA ILE A 466 2.39 -12.90 9.23
C ILE A 466 3.07 -12.68 7.87
N LEU A 467 3.97 -11.70 7.75
CA LEU A 467 4.78 -11.50 6.54
C LEU A 467 5.66 -12.71 6.21
N LYS A 468 6.07 -13.47 7.24
CA LYS A 468 6.84 -14.72 7.09
C LYS A 468 5.99 -15.91 6.65
N SER A 469 4.68 -15.92 6.94
CA SER A 469 3.78 -17.02 6.60
C SER A 469 3.03 -16.83 5.28
N LEU A 470 2.94 -15.61 4.76
CA LEU A 470 2.30 -15.31 3.47
C LEU A 470 3.15 -15.75 2.27
N ASP A 471 2.49 -16.37 1.30
CA ASP A 471 3.08 -16.84 0.03
C ASP A 471 3.47 -15.65 -0.88
N PHE A 472 4.52 -15.79 -1.69
CA PHE A 472 4.99 -14.75 -2.62
C PHE A 472 3.96 -14.39 -3.66
N ASP A 473 3.24 -15.38 -4.18
CA ASP A 473 2.19 -15.18 -5.18
C ASP A 473 1.11 -14.19 -4.69
N PHE A 474 0.90 -14.12 -3.38
CA PHE A 474 0.00 -13.14 -2.78
C PHE A 474 0.54 -11.72 -2.88
N PHE A 475 1.84 -11.52 -2.66
CA PHE A 475 2.48 -10.22 -2.80
C PHE A 475 2.54 -9.76 -4.25
N GLU A 476 2.91 -10.65 -5.18
CA GLU A 476 2.93 -10.34 -6.62
C GLU A 476 1.53 -9.88 -7.08
N LEU A 477 0.49 -10.61 -6.63
CA LEU A 477 -0.89 -10.23 -6.91
C LEU A 477 -1.25 -8.86 -6.34
N LEU A 478 -0.90 -8.57 -5.08
CA LEU A 478 -1.17 -7.28 -4.46
C LEU A 478 -0.41 -6.14 -5.13
N ASP A 479 0.88 -6.34 -5.41
CA ASP A 479 1.70 -5.35 -6.09
C ASP A 479 1.18 -5.07 -7.49
N ALA A 480 0.65 -6.06 -8.22
CA ALA A 480 0.09 -5.90 -9.55
C ALA A 480 -1.13 -4.95 -9.55
N VAL A 481 -2.04 -5.12 -8.59
CA VAL A 481 -3.38 -4.50 -8.60
C VAL A 481 -3.57 -3.37 -7.58
N THR A 482 -2.64 -3.12 -6.67
CA THR A 482 -2.79 -2.10 -5.62
C THR A 482 -1.71 -1.03 -5.66
N ILE A 483 -2.08 0.19 -5.28
CA ILE A 483 -1.17 1.29 -4.97
C ILE A 483 -1.56 1.80 -3.59
N ALA A 484 -0.69 1.58 -2.61
CA ALA A 484 -0.91 1.97 -1.23
C ALA A 484 0.25 2.82 -0.75
N ARG A 485 -0.04 3.96 -0.10
CA ARG A 485 0.99 4.83 0.49
C ARG A 485 0.50 5.42 1.80
N SER A 486 1.40 5.38 2.78
CA SER A 486 1.18 6.02 4.08
C SER A 486 1.62 7.48 4.07
N ARG A 487 1.26 8.21 5.12
CA ARG A 487 1.70 9.60 5.31
C ARG A 487 3.20 9.66 5.59
N LYS A 488 3.70 8.78 6.46
CA LYS A 488 5.14 8.63 6.74
C LYS A 488 5.92 8.33 5.46
N HIS A 489 5.36 7.50 4.57
CA HIS A 489 5.91 7.25 3.24
C HIS A 489 5.94 8.51 2.37
N ILE A 490 4.96 9.40 2.43
CA ILE A 490 5.05 10.64 1.64
C ILE A 490 6.07 11.62 2.22
N GLU A 491 6.09 11.83 3.54
CA GLU A 491 7.03 12.74 4.20
C GLU A 491 8.49 12.31 4.05
N THR A 492 8.74 11.00 3.99
CA THR A 492 10.10 10.43 3.92
C THR A 492 10.65 10.39 2.49
N PHE A 493 9.78 10.24 1.48
CA PHE A 493 10.21 9.88 0.12
C PHE A 493 9.95 10.95 -0.95
N TYR A 494 9.15 11.97 -0.66
CA TYR A 494 8.85 13.05 -1.61
C TYR A 494 9.36 14.39 -1.09
N ASP A 495 9.79 15.28 -2.00
CA ASP A 495 10.15 16.65 -1.61
C ASP A 495 8.90 17.36 -1.09
N THR A 496 8.86 17.60 0.22
CA THR A 496 7.74 18.23 0.92
C THR A 496 7.71 19.76 0.79
N LYS A 497 8.69 20.36 0.09
CA LYS A 497 8.71 21.82 -0.13
C LYS A 497 7.43 22.35 -0.78
N ASP A 498 6.91 21.63 -1.77
CA ASP A 498 5.68 21.99 -2.47
C ASP A 498 4.41 21.55 -1.69
N ILE A 499 4.56 20.58 -0.79
CA ILE A 499 3.48 19.89 -0.06
C ILE A 499 3.10 20.63 1.25
N GLY A 500 4.08 21.33 1.86
CA GLY A 500 3.97 21.81 3.23
C GLY A 500 4.17 20.67 4.25
N LYS A 501 4.26 21.02 5.54
CA LYS A 501 4.38 20.03 6.63
C LYS A 501 3.00 19.64 7.15
N PHE A 502 2.83 18.38 7.55
CA PHE A 502 1.67 17.99 8.35
C PHE A 502 1.72 18.70 9.72
N PRO A 503 0.57 19.10 10.27
CA PRO A 503 0.52 19.71 11.59
C PRO A 503 0.91 18.72 12.69
N GLN A 504 1.56 19.20 13.74
CA GLN A 504 1.86 18.37 14.91
C GLN A 504 0.56 18.03 15.66
N ARG A 505 0.30 16.73 15.84
CA ARG A 505 -0.83 16.24 16.65
C ARG A 505 -0.52 16.40 18.14
N ARG A 506 -1.36 17.13 18.87
CA ARG A 506 -1.31 17.14 20.34
C ARG A 506 -2.00 15.90 20.90
N LYS A 507 -1.67 15.56 22.15
CA LYS A 507 -2.39 14.50 22.88
C LYS A 507 -3.89 14.80 22.91
N PRO A 508 -4.77 13.82 22.64
CA PRO A 508 -6.20 14.02 22.68
C PRO A 508 -6.66 14.47 24.08
N LEU A 509 -7.64 15.37 24.13
CA LEU A 509 -8.29 15.78 25.38
C LEU A 509 -9.54 14.92 25.56
N SER A 510 -9.47 13.96 26.46
CA SER A 510 -10.59 13.07 26.79
C SER A 510 -11.35 13.60 28.02
N HIS A 511 -12.64 13.86 27.86
CA HIS A 511 -13.49 14.40 28.93
C HIS A 511 -14.65 13.47 29.23
N HIS A 512 -14.81 13.12 30.51
CA HIS A 512 -15.99 12.44 31.04
C HIS A 512 -16.84 13.46 31.78
N ARG A 513 -18.08 13.66 31.34
CA ARG A 513 -18.99 14.62 31.95
C ARG A 513 -20.30 13.94 32.33
N PRO A 514 -20.79 14.11 33.57
CA PRO A 514 -22.11 13.62 33.94
C PRO A 514 -23.19 14.31 33.10
N ILE A 515 -24.39 13.75 33.09
CA ILE A 515 -25.56 14.36 32.44
C ILE A 515 -25.83 15.75 33.04
N THR A 516 -25.79 15.85 34.37
CA THR A 516 -26.03 17.07 35.14
C THR A 516 -25.40 16.95 36.53
N GLU A 517 -25.15 18.07 37.18
CA GLU A 517 -24.70 18.11 38.59
C GLU A 517 -25.88 18.05 39.58
N ARG A 518 -27.11 18.03 39.07
CA ARG A 518 -28.32 17.97 39.88
C ARG A 518 -28.52 16.58 40.49
N ALA A 519 -28.81 16.54 41.79
CA ALA A 519 -29.08 15.29 42.51
C ALA A 519 -30.51 14.72 42.28
N ASP A 520 -31.43 15.50 41.71
CA ASP A 520 -32.84 15.10 41.48
C ASP A 520 -33.11 14.48 40.10
N VAL A 521 -32.04 14.18 39.36
CA VAL A 521 -32.05 13.59 38.02
C VAL A 521 -31.32 12.24 38.07
N MET A 522 -31.83 11.27 37.34
CA MET A 522 -31.22 9.93 37.26
C MET A 522 -29.83 10.01 36.63
N GLY A 523 -28.88 9.27 37.20
CA GLY A 523 -27.55 9.12 36.63
C GLY A 523 -27.54 8.22 35.40
N PHE A 524 -26.42 8.18 34.68
CA PHE A 524 -26.27 7.36 33.48
C PHE A 524 -26.54 5.87 33.75
N ASN A 525 -26.00 5.33 34.85
CA ASN A 525 -26.18 3.93 35.25
C ASN A 525 -27.64 3.58 35.63
N ASP A 526 -28.37 4.52 36.22
CA ASP A 526 -29.77 4.32 36.59
C ASP A 526 -30.65 4.26 35.35
N ILE A 527 -30.45 5.20 34.42
CA ILE A 527 -31.13 5.23 33.12
C ILE A 527 -30.82 3.95 32.36
N PHE A 528 -29.55 3.52 32.31
CA PHE A 528 -29.17 2.27 31.68
C PHE A 528 -29.92 1.07 32.28
N SER A 529 -30.00 1.00 33.61
CA SER A 529 -30.69 -0.09 34.30
C SER A 529 -32.16 -0.15 33.92
N GLN A 530 -32.83 1.00 33.80
CA GLN A 530 -34.22 1.07 33.32
C GLN A 530 -34.34 0.67 31.84
N LEU A 531 -33.45 1.15 30.98
CA LEU A 531 -33.41 0.79 29.56
C LEU A 531 -33.19 -0.73 29.35
N SER A 532 -32.46 -1.38 30.25
CA SER A 532 -32.18 -2.82 30.17
C SER A 532 -33.40 -3.71 30.47
N VAL A 533 -34.40 -3.16 31.16
CA VAL A 533 -35.65 -3.83 31.55
C VAL A 533 -36.78 -3.58 30.54
N LEU A 534 -36.68 -2.53 29.72
CA LEU A 534 -37.64 -2.25 28.65
C LEU A 534 -37.78 -3.44 27.71
N LYS A 535 -39.02 -3.90 27.52
CA LYS A 535 -39.31 -5.00 26.59
C LYS A 535 -39.39 -4.51 25.16
N LEU A 536 -39.71 -3.23 24.95
CA LEU A 536 -39.96 -2.65 23.63
C LEU A 536 -41.03 -3.46 22.87
N ALA A 537 -42.14 -3.77 23.55
CA ALA A 537 -43.19 -4.67 23.06
C ALA A 537 -43.87 -4.16 21.77
N VAL A 538 -43.77 -2.86 21.49
CA VAL A 538 -44.29 -2.22 20.27
C VAL A 538 -43.57 -2.68 19.00
N TYR A 539 -42.31 -3.13 19.10
CA TYR A 539 -41.48 -3.57 17.97
C TYR A 539 -41.43 -5.09 17.80
N ALA A 540 -42.06 -5.87 18.69
CA ALA A 540 -42.17 -7.33 18.55
C ALA A 540 -43.60 -7.86 18.69
N PRO A 541 -44.55 -7.39 17.87
CA PRO A 541 -45.94 -7.81 17.94
C PRO A 541 -46.15 -9.32 17.68
N ILE A 542 -45.25 -10.02 16.95
CA ILE A 542 -45.40 -11.46 16.68
C ILE A 542 -45.31 -12.30 17.95
N SER A 543 -44.53 -11.84 18.94
CA SER A 543 -44.41 -12.50 20.24
C SER A 543 -45.75 -12.57 20.99
N TYR A 544 -46.72 -11.76 20.59
CA TYR A 544 -48.05 -11.67 21.18
C TYR A 544 -49.16 -12.23 20.25
N ILE A 545 -48.82 -12.94 19.19
CA ILE A 545 -49.81 -13.63 18.36
C ILE A 545 -50.26 -14.93 19.05
N LEU A 546 -51.56 -15.22 19.02
CA LEU A 546 -52.09 -16.45 19.61
C LEU A 546 -51.46 -17.69 18.93
N PRO A 547 -51.10 -18.75 19.69
CA PRO A 547 -50.45 -19.95 19.13
C PRO A 547 -51.23 -20.60 17.98
N SER A 548 -52.56 -20.50 17.99
CA SER A 548 -53.44 -21.02 16.94
C SER A 548 -53.39 -20.22 15.62
N ARG A 549 -52.88 -18.98 15.65
CA ARG A 549 -52.80 -18.06 14.52
C ARG A 549 -51.37 -17.82 14.04
N LEU A 550 -50.36 -18.20 14.81
CA LEU A 550 -48.95 -17.95 14.51
C LEU A 550 -48.52 -18.54 13.15
N ARG A 551 -48.94 -19.77 12.85
CA ARG A 551 -48.65 -20.44 11.57
C ARG A 551 -49.14 -19.67 10.34
N LYS A 552 -50.29 -18.98 10.43
CA LYS A 552 -50.82 -18.13 9.35
C LYS A 552 -49.82 -17.02 8.99
N TYR A 553 -49.20 -16.41 10.00
CA TYR A 553 -48.27 -15.30 9.80
C TYR A 553 -46.87 -15.77 9.44
N GLU A 554 -46.41 -16.92 9.95
CA GLU A 554 -45.19 -17.58 9.49
C GLU A 554 -45.28 -17.92 8.00
N GLU A 555 -46.41 -18.45 7.52
CA GLU A 555 -46.61 -18.76 6.09
C GLU A 555 -46.65 -17.50 5.19
N ILE A 556 -47.03 -16.34 5.74
CA ILE A 556 -47.11 -15.07 5.00
C ILE A 556 -45.76 -14.32 4.98
N TYR A 557 -45.01 -14.37 6.09
CA TYR A 557 -43.86 -13.48 6.32
C TYR A 557 -42.51 -14.21 6.47
N ASP A 558 -42.46 -15.51 6.78
CA ASP A 558 -41.18 -16.23 6.88
C ASP A 558 -40.61 -16.57 5.49
N THR A 559 -39.29 -16.54 5.38
CA THR A 559 -38.56 -16.78 4.12
C THR A 559 -37.73 -18.07 4.22
N GLN A 560 -37.84 -19.00 3.27
CA GLN A 560 -37.02 -20.23 3.26
C GLN A 560 -35.68 -20.00 2.55
N THR A 561 -34.53 -20.42 3.10
CA THR A 561 -33.21 -20.30 2.43
C THR A 561 -32.97 -21.41 1.40
N GLU A 562 -31.97 -21.27 0.51
CA GLU A 562 -31.64 -22.29 -0.51
C GLU A 562 -30.73 -23.38 0.08
N GLY A 563 -30.92 -24.64 -0.33
CA GLY A 563 -30.18 -25.81 0.19
C GLY A 563 -30.81 -26.52 1.40
N GLY A 564 -31.99 -26.09 1.86
CA GLY A 564 -32.77 -26.80 2.90
C GLY A 564 -32.21 -26.71 4.33
N ARG A 565 -31.23 -25.83 4.58
CA ARG A 565 -30.51 -25.75 5.86
C ARG A 565 -31.09 -24.76 6.88
N GLY A 566 -32.09 -23.94 6.56
CA GLY A 566 -32.73 -23.04 7.54
C GLY A 566 -33.99 -22.29 7.08
N LYS A 567 -34.76 -21.73 8.03
CA LYS A 567 -35.89 -20.81 7.80
C LYS A 567 -35.58 -19.47 8.47
N LEU A 568 -35.63 -18.36 7.72
CA LEU A 568 -35.54 -17.00 8.27
C LEU A 568 -36.91 -16.61 8.83
N ARG A 569 -37.04 -16.52 10.15
CA ARG A 569 -38.31 -16.22 10.82
C ARG A 569 -38.49 -14.72 11.01
N GLN A 570 -39.72 -14.22 10.82
CA GLN A 570 -40.03 -12.82 11.08
C GLN A 570 -39.86 -12.46 12.57
N ALA A 571 -40.08 -13.42 13.48
CA ALA A 571 -39.84 -13.24 14.92
C ALA A 571 -38.36 -12.93 15.24
N ASP A 572 -37.43 -13.47 14.47
CA ASP A 572 -35.99 -13.21 14.63
C ASP A 572 -35.65 -11.78 14.19
N ARG A 573 -36.30 -11.28 13.12
CA ARG A 573 -36.16 -9.88 12.67
C ARG A 573 -36.67 -8.88 13.70
N GLU A 574 -37.81 -9.15 14.33
CA GLU A 574 -38.37 -8.29 15.38
C GLU A 574 -37.48 -8.25 16.63
N ARG A 575 -36.88 -9.38 17.02
CA ARG A 575 -35.87 -9.41 18.11
C ARG A 575 -34.64 -8.58 17.77
N SER A 576 -34.15 -8.69 16.54
CA SER A 576 -33.05 -7.84 16.06
C SER A 576 -33.42 -6.35 16.09
N LEU A 577 -34.66 -6.01 15.74
CA LEU A 577 -35.17 -4.63 15.81
C LEU A 577 -35.22 -4.10 17.25
N GLN A 578 -35.68 -4.91 18.22
CA GLN A 578 -35.69 -4.54 19.64
C GLN A 578 -34.27 -4.28 20.17
N ALA A 579 -33.31 -5.14 19.82
CA ALA A 579 -31.91 -4.96 20.20
C ALA A 579 -31.34 -3.66 19.59
N LEU A 580 -31.64 -3.39 18.32
CA LEU A 580 -31.21 -2.18 17.62
C LEU A 580 -31.81 -0.91 18.23
N MET A 581 -33.09 -0.95 18.60
CA MET A 581 -33.78 0.17 19.27
C MET A 581 -33.18 0.47 20.64
N THR A 582 -32.82 -0.57 21.39
CA THR A 582 -32.12 -0.43 22.67
C THR A 582 -30.75 0.22 22.47
N THR A 583 -29.98 -0.24 21.47
CA THR A 583 -28.70 0.38 21.08
C THR A 583 -28.86 1.86 20.72
N ASN A 584 -29.88 2.20 19.93
CA ASN A 584 -30.12 3.57 19.50
C ASN A 584 -30.44 4.48 20.70
N LEU A 585 -31.30 4.04 21.64
CA LEU A 585 -31.60 4.79 22.86
C LEU A 585 -30.32 5.10 23.67
N LEU A 586 -29.41 4.13 23.78
CA LEU A 586 -28.12 4.30 24.46
C LEU A 586 -27.20 5.29 23.72
N LYS A 587 -27.04 5.13 22.40
CA LYS A 587 -26.24 6.07 21.57
C LYS A 587 -26.81 7.49 21.64
N ARG A 588 -28.14 7.64 21.64
CA ARG A 588 -28.84 8.93 21.77
C ARG A 588 -28.59 9.58 23.14
N LEU A 589 -28.61 8.79 24.22
CA LEU A 589 -28.29 9.23 25.59
C LEU A 589 -26.85 9.72 25.71
N GLU A 590 -25.90 8.98 25.16
CA GLU A 590 -24.49 9.37 25.11
C GLU A 590 -24.27 10.68 24.33
N SER A 591 -24.99 10.84 23.21
CA SER A 591 -24.87 12.01 22.36
C SER A 591 -25.39 13.27 23.04
N SER A 592 -26.68 13.34 23.35
CA SER A 592 -27.26 14.46 24.10
C SER A 592 -28.57 14.11 24.79
N VAL A 593 -28.83 14.77 25.93
CA VAL A 593 -30.10 14.67 26.66
C VAL A 593 -31.28 15.07 25.77
N ALA A 594 -31.09 16.06 24.88
CA ALA A 594 -32.11 16.50 23.95
C ALA A 594 -32.48 15.41 22.93
N ALA A 595 -31.49 14.78 22.29
CA ALA A 595 -31.73 13.70 21.33
C ALA A 595 -32.40 12.50 21.99
N PHE A 596 -31.94 12.10 23.19
CA PHE A 596 -32.56 11.03 23.96
C PHE A 596 -34.02 11.32 24.32
N ARG A 597 -34.32 12.54 24.79
CA ARG A 597 -35.68 12.98 25.13
C ARG A 597 -36.61 12.93 23.91
N LEU A 598 -36.14 13.34 22.73
CA LEU A 598 -36.92 13.29 21.49
C LEU A 598 -37.24 11.84 21.10
N THR A 599 -36.26 10.94 21.17
CA THR A 599 -36.47 9.52 20.87
C THR A 599 -37.44 8.86 21.86
N LEU A 600 -37.32 9.15 23.16
CA LEU A 600 -38.28 8.65 24.16
C LEU A 600 -39.70 9.16 23.91
N ARG A 601 -39.88 10.44 23.55
CA ARG A 601 -41.21 11.00 23.25
C ARG A 601 -41.84 10.33 22.02
N SER A 602 -41.04 10.09 20.98
CA SER A 602 -41.50 9.36 19.79
C SER A 602 -41.91 7.93 20.15
N LEU A 603 -41.07 7.22 20.91
CA LEU A 603 -41.37 5.87 21.39
C LEU A 603 -42.64 5.83 22.27
N GLY A 604 -42.77 6.75 23.22
CA GLY A 604 -43.96 6.88 24.06
C GLY A 604 -45.22 7.14 23.24
N ALA A 605 -45.16 8.07 22.28
CA ALA A 605 -46.28 8.33 21.36
C ALA A 605 -46.66 7.11 20.51
N ASN A 606 -45.69 6.29 20.09
CA ASN A 606 -45.95 5.03 19.39
C ASN A 606 -46.67 4.03 20.28
N VAL A 607 -46.20 3.84 21.50
CA VAL A 607 -46.81 2.95 22.49
C VAL A 607 -48.23 3.40 22.84
N SER A 608 -48.44 4.70 23.12
CA SER A 608 -49.76 5.26 23.41
C SER A 608 -50.75 5.11 22.25
N ARG A 609 -50.29 5.29 20.99
CA ARG A 609 -51.13 5.06 19.80
C ARG A 609 -51.54 3.60 19.67
N THR A 610 -50.61 2.67 19.90
CA THR A 610 -50.90 1.23 19.87
C THR A 610 -51.89 0.84 20.98
N LEU A 611 -51.71 1.36 22.20
CA LEU A 611 -52.66 1.15 23.30
C LEU A 611 -54.06 1.69 22.97
N HIS A 612 -54.15 2.90 22.40
CA HIS A 612 -55.43 3.46 21.96
C HIS A 612 -56.10 2.61 20.87
N ALA A 613 -55.32 2.08 19.91
CA ALA A 613 -55.84 1.18 18.89
C ALA A 613 -56.40 -0.13 19.47
N ILE A 614 -55.74 -0.69 20.50
CA ILE A 614 -56.24 -1.86 21.24
C ILE A 614 -57.54 -1.52 21.97
N GLU A 615 -57.62 -0.38 22.66
CA GLU A 615 -58.84 0.04 23.37
C GLU A 615 -60.02 0.31 22.43
N GLU A 616 -59.77 0.92 21.28
CA GLU A 616 -60.80 1.17 20.27
C GLU A 616 -61.32 -0.14 19.67
N PHE A 617 -60.44 -1.12 19.46
CA PHE A 617 -60.81 -2.47 19.04
C PHE A 617 -61.67 -3.19 20.10
N GLU A 618 -61.28 -3.13 21.37
CA GLU A 618 -62.03 -3.69 22.50
C GLU A 618 -63.44 -3.08 22.63
N LYS A 619 -63.58 -1.77 22.34
CA LYS A 619 -64.87 -1.04 22.42
C LYS A 619 -65.79 -1.27 21.22
N THR A 620 -65.24 -1.34 20.01
CA THR A 620 -66.03 -1.28 18.76
C THR A 620 -66.17 -2.63 18.04
N GLY A 621 -65.26 -3.59 18.29
CA GLY A 621 -65.23 -4.89 17.63
C GLY A 621 -65.00 -4.84 16.10
N ARG A 622 -64.66 -3.67 15.53
CA ARG A 622 -64.35 -3.52 14.10
C ARG A 622 -62.95 -4.03 13.82
N SER A 623 -62.71 -4.61 12.63
CA SER A 623 -61.38 -5.09 12.22
C SER A 623 -60.33 -3.98 12.28
N GLY A 624 -59.56 -3.92 13.36
CA GLY A 624 -58.35 -3.12 13.48
C GLY A 624 -57.15 -3.98 13.13
N SER A 625 -56.32 -3.51 12.20
CA SER A 625 -54.99 -4.07 11.97
C SER A 625 -53.97 -3.11 12.56
N VAL A 626 -52.99 -3.63 13.29
CA VAL A 626 -51.78 -2.85 13.59
C VAL A 626 -50.79 -3.09 12.48
N SER A 627 -50.28 -2.01 11.90
CA SER A 627 -49.13 -2.06 11.02
C SER A 627 -47.87 -1.92 11.84
N ASP A 628 -46.84 -2.66 11.46
CA ASP A 628 -45.50 -2.39 11.94
C ASP A 628 -45.12 -0.91 11.63
N HIS A 629 -44.90 -0.13 12.68
CA HIS A 629 -44.72 1.33 12.62
C HIS A 629 -43.28 1.73 12.23
N LEU A 630 -42.54 0.83 11.58
CA LEU A 630 -41.23 1.07 10.98
C LEU A 630 -41.17 2.32 10.05
N ALA A 631 -42.30 2.74 9.48
CA ALA A 631 -42.34 3.81 8.49
C ALA A 631 -42.09 5.23 9.03
N GLU A 632 -42.14 5.45 10.35
CA GLU A 632 -41.82 6.75 10.98
C GLU A 632 -40.34 6.87 11.38
N MET A 633 -39.52 5.88 10.99
CA MET A 633 -38.10 5.79 11.36
C MET A 633 -37.16 6.43 10.31
N SER A 634 -37.53 7.59 9.76
CA SER A 634 -36.74 8.28 8.72
C SER A 634 -35.48 8.99 9.22
N ASP A 635 -35.22 9.01 10.54
CA ASP A 635 -34.11 9.74 11.18
C ASP A 635 -32.93 8.87 11.61
N PHE A 636 -32.85 7.62 11.15
CA PHE A 636 -31.61 6.84 11.27
C PHE A 636 -30.62 7.35 10.22
N ASP A 637 -29.36 7.61 10.58
CA ASP A 637 -28.30 7.81 9.58
C ASP A 637 -28.07 6.43 8.93
N PRO A 638 -28.48 6.22 7.67
CA PRO A 638 -28.45 4.90 7.02
C PRO A 638 -27.02 4.39 6.75
N GLU A 639 -25.99 5.13 7.18
CA GLU A 639 -24.59 4.86 6.91
C GLU A 639 -23.73 4.65 8.18
N ASP A 640 -24.33 4.53 9.38
CA ASP A 640 -23.63 3.93 10.52
C ASP A 640 -23.40 2.44 10.21
N ASP A 641 -22.14 2.01 10.13
CA ASP A 641 -21.75 0.65 9.76
C ASP A 641 -22.37 -0.39 10.71
N ASP A 642 -22.58 -0.03 11.99
CA ASP A 642 -23.25 -0.87 13.01
C ASP A 642 -24.76 -1.03 12.74
N LEU A 643 -25.33 -0.16 11.90
CA LEU A 643 -26.76 -0.06 11.57
C LEU A 643 -27.04 -0.23 10.06
N SER A 644 -26.01 -0.49 9.26
CA SER A 644 -26.06 -0.55 7.78
C SER A 644 -26.97 -1.64 7.20
N GLY A 645 -27.41 -2.60 8.03
CA GLY A 645 -28.44 -3.58 7.69
C GLY A 645 -29.88 -3.03 7.73
N LEU A 646 -30.10 -1.81 8.24
CA LEU A 646 -31.45 -1.20 8.37
C LEU A 646 -32.17 -1.00 7.04
N ASP A 647 -31.45 -0.70 5.96
CA ASP A 647 -32.02 -0.64 4.61
C ASP A 647 -32.63 -1.98 4.19
N GLU A 648 -32.08 -3.09 4.69
CA GLU A 648 -32.59 -4.45 4.46
C GLU A 648 -33.88 -4.73 5.26
N PHE A 649 -34.05 -4.11 6.43
CA PHE A 649 -35.26 -4.23 7.26
C PHE A 649 -36.40 -3.28 6.83
N THR A 650 -36.08 -2.10 6.28
CA THR A 650 -37.06 -1.07 5.89
C THR A 650 -37.69 -1.29 4.51
N LEU A 651 -37.08 -2.14 3.67
CA LEU A 651 -37.57 -2.45 2.31
C LEU A 651 -38.60 -3.59 2.26
N GLY A 652 -39.03 -4.13 3.42
CA GLY A 652 -40.05 -5.17 3.54
C GLY A 652 -41.49 -4.65 3.35
N LYS A 653 -42.40 -5.53 2.93
CA LYS A 653 -43.85 -5.23 2.95
C LYS A 653 -44.27 -4.93 4.39
N LYS A 654 -45.05 -3.86 4.62
CA LYS A 654 -45.59 -3.54 5.95
C LYS A 654 -46.28 -4.76 6.54
N VAL A 655 -45.75 -5.26 7.66
CA VAL A 655 -46.35 -6.38 8.39
C VAL A 655 -47.66 -5.87 8.99
N GLN A 656 -48.77 -6.41 8.51
CA GLN A 656 -50.09 -6.12 9.06
C GLN A 656 -50.58 -7.33 9.84
N ILE A 657 -50.83 -7.13 11.13
CA ILE A 657 -51.34 -8.15 12.04
C ILE A 657 -52.75 -7.71 12.46
N SER A 658 -53.68 -8.65 12.38
CA SER A 658 -55.05 -8.43 12.88
C SER A 658 -55.05 -8.43 14.40
N LEU A 659 -55.61 -7.40 15.03
CA LEU A 659 -55.74 -7.34 16.50
C LEU A 659 -56.55 -8.52 17.07
N ALA A 660 -57.47 -9.10 16.27
CA ALA A 660 -58.25 -10.27 16.66
C ALA A 660 -57.42 -11.57 16.80
N ASP A 661 -56.24 -11.62 16.18
CA ASP A 661 -55.36 -12.79 16.20
C ASP A 661 -54.30 -12.70 17.32
N MET A 662 -54.34 -11.65 18.15
CA MET A 662 -53.33 -11.34 19.17
C MET A 662 -53.82 -11.59 20.59
N ASP A 663 -52.90 -11.91 21.49
CA ASP A 663 -53.07 -11.91 22.95
C ASP A 663 -53.01 -10.46 23.46
N LEU A 664 -54.12 -9.74 23.25
CA LEU A 664 -54.25 -8.33 23.61
C LEU A 664 -54.04 -8.05 25.11
N PRO A 665 -54.52 -8.88 26.06
CA PRO A 665 -54.26 -8.66 27.49
C PRO A 665 -52.77 -8.63 27.83
N SER A 666 -52.00 -9.61 27.35
CA SER A 666 -50.55 -9.68 27.62
C SER A 666 -49.80 -8.54 26.93
N TRP A 667 -50.16 -8.23 25.68
CA TRP A 667 -49.51 -7.16 24.94
C TRP A 667 -49.79 -5.78 25.55
N LYS A 668 -51.05 -5.52 25.94
CA LYS A 668 -51.47 -4.28 26.61
C LYS A 668 -50.75 -4.11 27.95
N HIS A 669 -50.58 -5.19 28.72
CA HIS A 669 -49.83 -5.15 29.98
C HIS A 669 -48.37 -4.73 29.77
N ASP A 670 -47.68 -5.36 28.83
CA ASP A 670 -46.28 -5.07 28.54
C ASP A 670 -46.09 -3.67 27.93
N LEU A 671 -46.98 -3.25 27.02
CA LEU A 671 -46.98 -1.89 26.46
C LEU A 671 -47.23 -0.83 27.55
N ALA A 672 -48.15 -1.07 28.48
CA ALA A 672 -48.41 -0.16 29.59
C ALA A 672 -47.22 -0.08 30.56
N ALA A 673 -46.57 -1.21 30.84
CA ALA A 673 -45.36 -1.25 31.66
C ALA A 673 -44.19 -0.49 31.00
N ASP A 674 -43.96 -0.71 29.70
CA ASP A 674 -42.97 0.06 28.93
C ASP A 674 -43.29 1.56 28.94
N LEU A 675 -44.56 1.95 28.78
CA LEU A 675 -44.98 3.35 28.77
C LEU A 675 -44.68 4.07 30.10
N VAL A 676 -44.95 3.43 31.24
CA VAL A 676 -44.65 4.00 32.57
C VAL A 676 -43.16 4.29 32.71
N LEU A 677 -42.29 3.34 32.32
CA LEU A 677 -40.84 3.54 32.36
C LEU A 677 -40.39 4.66 31.42
N ILE A 678 -40.95 4.75 30.21
CA ILE A 678 -40.65 5.81 29.25
C ILE A 678 -41.08 7.18 29.80
N GLU A 679 -42.26 7.29 30.41
CA GLU A 679 -42.77 8.53 31.00
C GLU A 679 -41.91 8.99 32.18
N ASP A 680 -41.47 8.07 33.05
CA ASP A 680 -40.56 8.36 34.16
C ASP A 680 -39.20 8.87 33.66
N LEU A 681 -38.65 8.25 32.61
CA LEU A 681 -37.42 8.70 31.96
C LEU A 681 -37.59 10.09 31.32
N ILE A 682 -38.70 10.34 30.62
CA ILE A 682 -39.00 11.66 30.04
C ILE A 682 -39.08 12.72 31.15
N ALA A 683 -39.82 12.45 32.23
CA ALA A 683 -39.98 13.36 33.35
C ALA A 683 -38.64 13.69 34.04
N SER A 684 -37.77 12.70 34.20
CA SER A 684 -36.40 12.88 34.70
C SER A 684 -35.57 13.76 33.76
N MET A 685 -35.58 13.44 32.46
CA MET A 685 -34.80 14.17 31.46
C MET A 685 -35.29 15.59 31.22
N GLU A 686 -36.58 15.89 31.37
CA GLU A 686 -37.16 17.24 31.23
C GLU A 686 -36.64 18.23 32.27
N LYS A 687 -36.19 17.76 33.44
CA LYS A 687 -35.59 18.60 34.48
C LYS A 687 -34.26 19.21 34.03
N VAL A 688 -33.54 18.53 33.13
CA VAL A 688 -32.24 18.98 32.61
C VAL A 688 -32.47 20.05 31.53
N LYS A 689 -32.32 21.31 31.92
CA LYS A 689 -32.30 22.45 30.99
C LYS A 689 -30.89 22.67 30.46
N PRO A 690 -30.69 23.44 29.37
CA PRO A 690 -29.35 23.69 28.83
C PRO A 690 -28.35 24.26 29.84
N ALA A 691 -28.81 25.04 30.82
CA ALA A 691 -27.96 25.56 31.90
C ALA A 691 -27.50 24.48 32.90
N ASP A 692 -28.25 23.38 33.03
CA ASP A 692 -27.96 22.25 33.93
C ASP A 692 -27.23 21.10 33.20
N ASP A 693 -27.08 21.17 31.88
CA ASP A 693 -26.38 20.19 31.04
C ASP A 693 -24.86 20.38 31.19
N ALA A 694 -24.23 19.54 32.00
CA ALA A 694 -22.82 19.69 32.34
C ALA A 694 -21.90 19.51 31.13
N LYS A 695 -22.30 18.69 30.14
CA LYS A 695 -21.54 18.47 28.90
C LYS A 695 -21.57 19.71 28.02
N LEU A 696 -22.75 20.33 27.85
CA LEU A 696 -22.91 21.60 27.14
C LEU A 696 -22.16 22.74 27.83
N GLN A 697 -22.29 22.88 29.16
CA GLN A 697 -21.59 23.93 29.90
C GLN A 697 -20.07 23.81 29.76
N HIS A 698 -19.54 22.58 29.81
CA HIS A 698 -18.12 22.34 29.57
C HIS A 698 -17.71 22.68 28.13
N LEU A 699 -18.54 22.38 27.13
CA LEU A 699 -18.27 22.72 25.73
C LEU A 699 -18.16 24.24 25.54
N LEU A 700 -19.08 25.01 26.15
CA LEU A 700 -19.04 26.47 26.11
C LEU A 700 -17.75 27.02 26.75
N ALA A 701 -17.36 26.48 27.90
CA ALA A 701 -16.11 26.85 28.58
C ALA A 701 -14.88 26.54 27.72
N LEU A 702 -14.84 25.36 27.08
CA LEU A 702 -13.74 24.94 26.22
C LEU A 702 -13.61 25.81 24.97
N ILE A 703 -14.72 26.15 24.32
CA ILE A 703 -14.72 27.06 23.17
C ILE A 703 -14.22 28.45 23.58
N ARG A 704 -14.66 28.95 24.74
CA ARG A 704 -14.15 30.22 25.28
C ARG A 704 -12.64 30.19 25.47
N GLN A 705 -12.13 29.14 26.11
CA GLN A 705 -10.69 28.97 26.31
C GLN A 705 -9.93 28.96 24.98
N LYS A 706 -10.41 28.25 23.96
CA LYS A 706 -9.79 28.23 22.62
C LYS A 706 -9.80 29.61 21.95
N VAL A 707 -10.84 30.41 22.18
CA VAL A 707 -10.94 31.76 21.62
C VAL A 707 -9.98 32.73 22.31
N ASP A 708 -9.87 32.62 23.64
CA ASP A 708 -8.99 33.46 24.47
C ASP A 708 -7.51 33.07 24.30
N GLU A 709 -7.23 31.77 24.18
CA GLU A 709 -5.88 31.18 24.02
C GLU A 709 -5.82 30.29 22.76
N PRO A 710 -5.74 30.90 21.56
CA PRO A 710 -5.75 30.15 20.31
C PRO A 710 -4.47 29.33 20.12
N LEU A 711 -4.65 28.04 19.87
CA LEU A 711 -3.55 27.10 19.58
C LEU A 711 -2.58 27.61 18.51
N ASN A 712 -3.10 28.06 17.36
CA ASN A 712 -2.33 28.73 16.33
C ASN A 712 -2.71 30.22 16.32
N PRO A 713 -1.75 31.16 16.21
CA PRO A 713 -2.02 32.60 16.30
C PRO A 713 -3.13 33.07 15.34
N GLY A 714 -4.18 33.68 15.91
CA GLY A 714 -5.32 34.20 15.16
C GLY A 714 -6.34 33.16 14.68
N ASN A 715 -6.12 31.85 14.91
CA ASN A 715 -7.07 30.82 14.54
C ASN A 715 -8.07 30.54 15.66
N ARG A 716 -9.34 30.91 15.45
CA ARG A 716 -10.46 30.69 16.38
C ARG A 716 -11.43 29.61 15.89
N LYS A 717 -11.08 28.87 14.83
CA LYS A 717 -11.99 27.92 14.19
C LYS A 717 -12.15 26.66 15.04
N VAL A 718 -13.39 26.19 15.18
CA VAL A 718 -13.75 24.97 15.91
C VAL A 718 -14.69 24.12 15.08
N LEU A 719 -14.36 22.84 14.93
CA LEU A 719 -15.19 21.85 14.24
C LEU A 719 -15.78 20.87 15.25
N ILE A 720 -17.11 20.77 15.31
CA ILE A 720 -17.83 19.92 16.25
C ILE A 720 -18.57 18.83 15.48
N PHE A 721 -18.25 17.58 15.79
CA PHE A 721 -18.92 16.40 15.25
C PHE A 721 -19.90 15.79 16.25
N THR A 722 -21.04 15.33 15.75
CA THR A 722 -22.02 14.54 16.50
C THR A 722 -22.67 13.50 15.60
N ALA A 723 -23.02 12.33 16.13
CA ALA A 723 -23.68 11.27 15.37
C ALA A 723 -25.10 11.68 14.88
N PHE A 724 -25.83 12.48 15.66
CA PHE A 724 -27.26 12.73 15.41
C PHE A 724 -27.57 14.18 15.02
N ALA A 725 -28.44 14.35 14.02
CA ALA A 725 -28.92 15.67 13.59
C ALA A 725 -29.65 16.42 14.70
N ASP A 726 -30.40 15.72 15.57
CA ASP A 726 -31.08 16.30 16.72
C ASP A 726 -30.10 16.93 17.73
N THR A 727 -28.97 16.26 17.99
CA THR A 727 -27.90 16.81 18.81
C THR A 727 -27.28 18.03 18.13
N ALA A 728 -27.05 17.99 16.81
CA ALA A 728 -26.53 19.14 16.07
C ALA A 728 -27.47 20.35 16.11
N ASN A 729 -28.80 20.12 16.06
CA ASN A 729 -29.83 21.14 16.23
C ASN A 729 -29.76 21.76 17.64
N TYR A 730 -29.76 20.92 18.67
CA TYR A 730 -29.63 21.34 20.06
C TYR A 730 -28.35 22.16 20.30
N LEU A 731 -27.22 21.71 19.77
CA LEU A 731 -25.94 22.43 19.89
C LEU A 731 -25.99 23.78 19.17
N TYR A 732 -26.54 23.84 17.96
CA TYR A 732 -26.65 25.09 17.20
C TYR A 732 -27.49 26.14 17.95
N ASP A 733 -28.65 25.74 18.48
CA ASP A 733 -29.57 26.64 19.18
C ASP A 733 -28.94 27.24 20.46
N ASN A 734 -28.05 26.50 21.13
CA ASN A 734 -27.36 26.97 22.33
C ASN A 734 -26.02 27.68 22.04
N LEU A 735 -25.30 27.27 20.99
CA LEU A 735 -24.02 27.87 20.61
C LEU A 735 -24.18 29.18 19.85
N ALA A 736 -25.23 29.36 19.05
CA ALA A 736 -25.43 30.57 18.27
C ALA A 736 -25.51 31.85 19.13
N PRO A 737 -26.31 31.90 20.23
CA PRO A 737 -26.32 33.06 21.13
C PRO A 737 -24.98 33.30 21.83
N PHE A 738 -24.32 32.22 22.26
CA PHE A 738 -23.01 32.29 22.94
C PHE A 738 -21.90 32.78 22.02
N ALA A 739 -21.82 32.24 20.80
CA ALA A 739 -20.87 32.65 19.78
C ALA A 739 -21.06 34.12 19.39
N HIS A 740 -22.30 34.60 19.31
CA HIS A 740 -22.59 36.02 19.05
C HIS A 740 -22.01 36.93 20.15
N GLN A 741 -22.02 36.51 21.43
CA GLN A 741 -21.39 37.27 22.53
C GLN A 741 -19.87 37.37 22.38
N LEU A 742 -19.24 36.37 21.75
CA LEU A 742 -17.81 36.33 21.45
C LEU A 742 -17.45 36.97 20.09
N GLY A 743 -18.44 37.47 19.34
CA GLY A 743 -18.24 38.01 18.00
C GLY A 743 -17.88 36.95 16.95
N LEU A 744 -18.39 35.73 17.12
CA LEU A 744 -18.14 34.57 16.25
C LEU A 744 -19.39 34.14 15.49
N HIS A 745 -19.19 33.49 14.35
CA HIS A 745 -20.28 32.94 13.53
C HIS A 745 -20.31 31.42 13.54
N VAL A 746 -21.51 30.86 13.74
CA VAL A 746 -21.78 29.41 13.75
C VAL A 746 -22.50 28.99 12.47
N GLY A 747 -22.10 27.86 11.91
CA GLY A 747 -22.82 27.10 10.89
C GLY A 747 -23.15 25.68 11.35
N LYS A 748 -24.25 25.13 10.82
CA LYS A 748 -24.71 23.75 11.05
C LYS A 748 -25.00 23.07 9.72
N VAL A 749 -24.46 21.87 9.53
CA VAL A 749 -24.72 20.99 8.39
C VAL A 749 -25.07 19.58 8.87
N THR A 750 -26.17 19.02 8.38
CA THR A 750 -26.60 17.64 8.71
C THR A 750 -27.00 16.92 7.43
N GLY A 751 -27.21 15.60 7.49
CA GLY A 751 -27.63 14.80 6.33
C GLY A 751 -29.11 14.93 5.97
N SER A 752 -29.95 15.39 6.91
CA SER A 752 -31.42 15.43 6.79
C SER A 752 -31.99 16.85 6.71
N ASP A 753 -31.34 17.84 7.31
CA ASP A 753 -31.83 19.22 7.36
C ASP A 753 -31.13 20.14 6.35
N ALA A 754 -31.84 21.22 5.96
CA ALA A 754 -31.19 22.34 5.30
C ALA A 754 -30.10 22.97 6.19
N PRO A 755 -28.96 23.39 5.61
CA PRO A 755 -27.91 24.09 6.35
C PRO A 755 -28.43 25.35 7.05
N LYS A 756 -27.94 25.62 8.26
CA LYS A 756 -28.27 26.83 9.03
C LYS A 756 -26.99 27.59 9.38
N THR A 757 -27.05 28.91 9.39
CA THR A 757 -25.94 29.75 9.84
C THR A 757 -26.45 30.97 10.59
N THR A 758 -25.59 31.53 11.44
CA THR A 758 -25.83 32.81 12.14
C THR A 758 -25.65 34.03 11.23
N LEU A 759 -25.22 33.83 9.98
CA LEU A 759 -25.08 34.89 8.99
C LEU A 759 -26.47 35.30 8.46
N LYS A 760 -26.60 36.56 8.04
CA LYS A 760 -27.89 37.12 7.59
C LYS A 760 -28.43 36.50 6.29
N LYS A 761 -27.57 35.85 5.51
CA LYS A 761 -27.87 35.26 4.21
C LYS A 761 -27.98 33.74 4.36
N SER A 762 -28.90 33.13 3.61
CA SER A 762 -28.99 31.68 3.51
C SER A 762 -27.92 31.16 2.56
N TYR A 763 -27.28 30.06 2.95
CA TYR A 763 -26.20 29.41 2.21
C TYR A 763 -26.55 27.94 2.02
N ASP A 764 -26.15 27.38 0.87
CA ASP A 764 -26.25 25.95 0.62
C ASP A 764 -25.12 25.18 1.34
N PHE A 765 -25.16 23.86 1.26
CA PHE A 765 -24.26 22.97 2.00
C PHE A 765 -22.79 23.28 1.71
N GLN A 766 -22.44 23.42 0.42
CA GLN A 766 -21.06 23.69 0.02
C GLN A 766 -20.61 25.10 0.40
N SER A 767 -21.46 26.12 0.29
CA SER A 767 -21.12 27.48 0.68
C SER A 767 -20.82 27.56 2.18
N VAL A 768 -21.60 26.90 3.04
CA VAL A 768 -21.32 26.87 4.50
C VAL A 768 -19.93 26.29 4.78
N LEU A 769 -19.55 25.19 4.13
CA LEU A 769 -18.22 24.60 4.29
C LEU A 769 -17.11 25.53 3.77
N THR A 770 -17.34 26.21 2.65
CA THR A 770 -16.39 27.18 2.07
C THR A 770 -16.21 28.41 2.96
N LEU A 771 -17.28 28.90 3.60
CA LEU A 771 -17.21 30.02 4.55
C LEU A 771 -16.50 29.62 5.85
N PHE A 772 -16.59 28.36 6.26
CA PHE A 772 -15.85 27.83 7.40
C PHE A 772 -14.37 27.61 7.09
N SER A 773 -14.01 27.11 5.90
CA SER A 773 -12.62 26.82 5.51
C SER A 773 -12.19 27.58 4.24
N PRO A 774 -12.10 28.92 4.30
CA PRO A 774 -11.92 29.78 3.13
C PRO A 774 -10.63 29.57 2.33
N ARG A 775 -9.51 29.21 2.97
CA ARG A 775 -8.23 28.98 2.29
C ARG A 775 -8.24 27.63 1.59
N SER A 776 -8.54 26.57 2.34
CA SER A 776 -8.55 25.19 1.83
C SER A 776 -9.61 24.91 0.75
N LYS A 777 -10.70 25.69 0.74
CA LYS A 777 -11.75 25.61 -0.29
C LYS A 777 -11.72 26.77 -1.29
N GLU A 778 -10.62 27.54 -1.33
CA GLU A 778 -10.38 28.61 -2.31
C GLU A 778 -11.57 29.58 -2.44
N LYS A 779 -12.08 30.07 -1.30
CA LYS A 779 -13.23 31.00 -1.24
C LYS A 779 -13.05 32.22 -2.15
N ALA A 780 -11.82 32.71 -2.33
CA ALA A 780 -11.51 33.81 -3.24
C ALA A 780 -11.95 33.54 -4.70
N ILE A 781 -12.05 32.27 -5.11
CA ILE A 781 -12.52 31.84 -6.44
C ILE A 781 -14.01 31.46 -6.37
N VAL A 782 -14.40 30.73 -5.34
CA VAL A 782 -15.75 30.13 -5.21
C VAL A 782 -16.81 31.16 -4.81
N LEU A 783 -16.49 32.06 -3.87
CA LEU A 783 -17.36 33.12 -3.33
C LEU A 783 -16.60 34.46 -3.24
N PRO A 784 -16.13 35.03 -4.38
CA PRO A 784 -15.23 36.18 -4.40
C PRO A 784 -15.81 37.44 -3.75
N ASN A 785 -17.13 37.60 -3.82
CA ASN A 785 -17.85 38.81 -3.38
C ASN A 785 -18.42 38.68 -1.96
N ASP A 786 -18.21 37.56 -1.27
CA ASP A 786 -18.78 37.32 0.06
C ASP A 786 -17.70 37.47 1.13
N PRO A 787 -17.70 38.55 1.94
CA PRO A 787 -16.67 38.75 2.96
C PRO A 787 -16.91 37.87 4.20
N ALA A 788 -18.07 37.22 4.34
CA ALA A 788 -18.43 36.51 5.55
C ALA A 788 -17.57 35.25 5.77
N GLU A 789 -17.30 34.91 7.03
CA GLU A 789 -16.63 33.67 7.42
C GLU A 789 -17.33 33.05 8.62
N LEU A 790 -17.17 31.74 8.77
CA LEU A 790 -17.65 31.00 9.93
C LEU A 790 -16.48 30.59 10.81
N ASP A 791 -16.68 30.65 12.11
CA ASP A 791 -15.70 30.28 13.12
C ASP A 791 -16.03 28.90 13.73
N ILE A 792 -17.31 28.56 13.87
CA ILE A 792 -17.73 27.28 14.45
C ILE A 792 -18.57 26.53 13.43
N LEU A 793 -18.22 25.28 13.15
CA LEU A 793 -19.02 24.39 12.31
C LEU A 793 -19.47 23.17 13.10
N ILE A 794 -20.78 22.95 13.12
CA ILE A 794 -21.40 21.77 13.71
C ILE A 794 -21.83 20.86 12.56
N GLY A 795 -21.33 19.63 12.55
CA GLY A 795 -21.59 18.65 11.52
C GLY A 795 -21.97 17.28 12.07
N THR A 796 -22.79 16.55 11.33
CA THR A 796 -22.89 15.10 11.52
C THR A 796 -21.83 14.36 10.71
N ASP A 797 -21.85 13.03 10.71
CA ASP A 797 -21.00 12.22 9.82
C ASP A 797 -21.30 12.41 8.32
N CYS A 798 -22.17 13.35 7.94
CA CYS A 798 -22.29 13.81 6.56
C CYS A 798 -21.04 14.55 6.04
N ILE A 799 -20.22 15.11 6.94
CA ILE A 799 -18.97 15.82 6.58
C ILE A 799 -17.70 15.09 7.06
N SER A 800 -17.82 13.88 7.60
CA SER A 800 -16.67 13.09 8.08
C SER A 800 -15.84 12.51 6.94
N GLU A 801 -16.39 12.44 5.73
CA GLU A 801 -15.74 11.97 4.51
C GLU A 801 -15.73 13.05 3.41
N GLY A 802 -14.83 12.94 2.42
CA GLY A 802 -14.75 13.86 1.27
C GLY A 802 -14.43 15.35 1.46
N GLN A 803 -14.51 15.93 2.66
CA GLN A 803 -14.37 17.40 2.84
C GLN A 803 -12.96 17.88 3.23
N ASN A 804 -12.51 18.98 2.63
CA ASN A 804 -11.32 19.76 3.02
C ASN A 804 -11.73 20.83 4.04
N LEU A 805 -11.30 20.71 5.30
CA LEU A 805 -11.63 21.64 6.40
C LEU A 805 -10.39 22.06 7.21
N GLN A 806 -9.20 21.94 6.61
CA GLN A 806 -7.91 22.07 7.29
C GLN A 806 -7.53 23.49 7.72
N ASP A 807 -8.34 24.51 7.42
CA ASP A 807 -8.22 25.83 8.06
C ASP A 807 -8.48 25.74 9.57
N CYS A 808 -9.28 24.76 10.02
CA CYS A 808 -9.56 24.51 11.43
C CYS A 808 -8.41 23.75 12.11
N ASP A 809 -8.12 24.08 13.36
CA ASP A 809 -7.08 23.43 14.19
C ASP A 809 -7.63 22.69 15.42
N PHE A 810 -8.94 22.76 15.66
CA PHE A 810 -9.57 22.28 16.89
C PHE A 810 -10.83 21.47 16.58
N LEU A 811 -10.75 20.15 16.72
CA LEU A 811 -11.85 19.24 16.44
C LEU A 811 -12.39 18.63 17.73
N ILE A 812 -13.70 18.70 17.92
CA ILE A 812 -14.43 18.17 19.07
C ILE A 812 -15.38 17.07 18.57
N ASN A 813 -15.17 15.84 19.01
CA ASN A 813 -16.17 14.79 18.97
C ASN A 813 -17.07 14.95 20.18
N TYR A 814 -18.27 15.48 19.97
CA TYR A 814 -19.26 15.61 21.03
C TYR A 814 -19.77 14.24 21.48
N ASP A 815 -19.73 13.22 20.61
CA ASP A 815 -19.97 11.82 20.94
C ASP A 815 -18.97 10.91 20.24
N ILE A 816 -18.65 9.79 20.90
CA ILE A 816 -17.66 8.84 20.43
C ILE A 816 -18.35 7.73 19.63
N HIS A 817 -17.86 7.51 18.42
CA HIS A 817 -18.33 6.39 17.61
C HIS A 817 -17.70 5.09 18.11
N TRP A 818 -18.48 4.03 18.14
CA TRP A 818 -18.02 2.68 18.48
C TRP A 818 -16.98 2.10 17.53
N ASN A 819 -16.79 2.73 16.36
CA ASN A 819 -15.83 2.33 15.35
C ASN A 819 -14.71 3.40 15.31
N PRO A 820 -13.50 3.07 15.82
CA PRO A 820 -12.35 3.99 15.80
C PRO A 820 -12.03 4.59 14.42
N VAL A 821 -12.32 3.86 13.34
CA VAL A 821 -12.10 4.32 11.96
C VAL A 821 -12.86 5.63 11.68
N ARG A 822 -14.10 5.76 12.18
CA ARG A 822 -14.92 6.97 12.00
C ARG A 822 -14.28 8.19 12.67
N ILE A 823 -13.73 8.01 13.87
CA ILE A 823 -13.05 9.08 14.62
C ILE A 823 -11.79 9.55 13.87
N ILE A 824 -11.03 8.62 13.31
CA ILE A 824 -9.85 8.95 12.49
C ILE A 824 -10.24 9.65 11.20
N GLN A 825 -11.31 9.21 10.53
CA GLN A 825 -11.83 9.89 9.33
C GLN A 825 -12.25 11.34 9.64
N ARG A 826 -12.95 11.57 10.77
CA ARG A 826 -13.31 12.90 11.29
C ARG A 826 -12.06 13.75 11.54
N PHE A 827 -11.07 13.22 12.27
CA PHE A 827 -9.82 13.95 12.52
C PHE A 827 -9.03 14.27 11.25
N GLY A 828 -9.03 13.34 10.29
CA GLY A 828 -8.48 13.51 8.93
C GLY A 828 -9.17 14.59 8.07
N ARG A 829 -10.19 15.30 8.58
CA ARG A 829 -10.73 16.51 7.92
C ARG A 829 -9.84 17.73 8.12
N ILE A 830 -9.20 17.83 9.29
CA ILE A 830 -8.29 18.93 9.64
C ILE A 830 -6.82 18.51 9.55
N ASP A 831 -6.54 17.22 9.78
CA ASP A 831 -5.23 16.63 9.65
C ASP A 831 -4.94 16.24 8.19
N ARG A 832 -4.58 17.24 7.37
CA ARG A 832 -4.33 17.12 5.93
C ARG A 832 -3.08 17.89 5.48
N ILE A 833 -2.58 17.47 4.32
CA ILE A 833 -1.58 18.20 3.55
C ILE A 833 -2.09 19.60 3.19
N GLY A 834 -1.19 20.59 3.21
CA GLY A 834 -1.54 21.99 2.93
C GLY A 834 -2.29 22.70 4.07
N SER A 835 -2.33 22.12 5.27
CA SER A 835 -2.87 22.80 6.45
C SER A 835 -2.03 24.05 6.78
N PRO A 836 -2.65 25.22 7.02
CA PRO A 836 -1.94 26.41 7.47
C PRO A 836 -1.51 26.35 8.95
N ASN A 837 -1.92 25.30 9.67
CA ASN A 837 -1.75 25.18 11.11
C ASN A 837 -0.46 24.42 11.46
N SER A 838 0.24 24.89 12.49
CA SER A 838 1.44 24.22 13.00
C SER A 838 1.11 23.05 13.93
N GLN A 839 0.00 23.17 14.67
CA GLN A 839 -0.47 22.17 15.63
C GLN A 839 -1.98 21.99 15.49
N ILE A 840 -2.46 20.79 15.80
CA ILE A 840 -3.90 20.47 15.83
C ILE A 840 -4.27 19.73 17.11
N GLN A 841 -5.53 19.91 17.56
CA GLN A 841 -6.06 19.33 18.79
C GLN A 841 -7.32 18.49 18.50
N LEU A 842 -7.31 17.25 19.01
CA LEU A 842 -8.48 16.38 19.07
C LEU A 842 -9.07 16.43 20.48
N VAL A 843 -10.39 16.60 20.59
CA VAL A 843 -11.14 16.56 21.85
C VAL A 843 -12.25 15.53 21.75
N ASN A 844 -12.36 14.66 22.74
CA ASN A 844 -13.27 13.53 22.77
C ASN A 844 -14.11 13.56 24.04
N TYR A 845 -15.43 13.61 23.90
CA TYR A 845 -16.35 13.44 25.02
C TYR A 845 -16.75 11.98 25.17
N TRP A 846 -16.47 11.42 26.33
CA TRP A 846 -16.81 10.05 26.69
C TRP A 846 -17.98 10.01 27.68
N PRO A 847 -18.76 8.93 27.69
CA PRO A 847 -19.76 8.69 28.72
C PRO A 847 -19.19 8.74 30.13
N ASP A 848 -20.02 9.13 31.10
CA ASP A 848 -19.68 9.16 32.52
C ASP A 848 -19.78 7.76 33.17
N ILE A 849 -19.12 6.80 32.54
CA ILE A 849 -18.95 5.42 33.01
C ILE A 849 -17.55 4.94 32.64
N THR A 850 -17.09 3.87 33.30
CA THR A 850 -15.78 3.30 32.94
C THR A 850 -15.82 2.72 31.53
N LEU A 851 -14.68 2.76 30.83
CA LEU A 851 -14.56 2.17 29.49
C LEU A 851 -14.91 0.67 29.49
N ASP A 852 -14.54 -0.04 30.56
CA ASP A 852 -14.85 -1.45 30.74
C ASP A 852 -16.36 -1.70 30.85
N GLU A 853 -17.06 -0.90 31.66
CA GLU A 853 -18.52 -0.95 31.73
C GLU A 853 -19.11 -0.61 30.36
N TYR A 854 -18.71 0.48 29.72
CA TYR A 854 -19.20 0.88 28.40
C TYR A 854 -19.09 -0.25 27.35
N ILE A 855 -17.97 -0.97 27.34
CA ILE A 855 -17.75 -2.09 26.41
C ILE A 855 -18.56 -3.31 26.80
N ASN A 856 -18.63 -3.65 28.09
CA ASN A 856 -19.48 -4.75 28.57
C ASN A 856 -20.98 -4.47 28.32
N LEU A 857 -21.39 -3.20 28.30
CA LEU A 857 -22.74 -2.79 27.93
C LEU A 857 -22.97 -3.02 26.44
N LYS A 858 -22.03 -2.60 25.58
CA LYS A 858 -22.06 -2.88 24.14
C LYS A 858 -22.10 -4.39 23.86
N GLU A 859 -21.23 -5.17 24.50
CA GLU A 859 -21.16 -6.62 24.37
C GLU A 859 -22.49 -7.30 24.73
N ARG A 860 -23.14 -6.88 25.83
CA ARG A 860 -24.45 -7.42 26.21
C ARG A 860 -25.53 -7.17 25.18
N VAL A 861 -25.45 -6.08 24.43
CA VAL A 861 -26.41 -5.76 23.36
C VAL A 861 -26.03 -6.47 22.06
N GLU A 862 -24.76 -6.49 21.67
CA GLU A 862 -24.26 -7.22 20.49
C GLU A 862 -24.47 -8.74 20.61
N ASN A 863 -24.23 -9.34 21.79
CA ASN A 863 -24.48 -10.76 22.02
C ASN A 863 -25.97 -11.14 21.86
N ARG A 864 -26.90 -10.21 22.16
CA ARG A 864 -28.34 -10.41 21.85
C ARG A 864 -28.62 -10.37 20.34
N MET A 865 -27.85 -9.61 19.56
CA MET A 865 -27.97 -9.55 18.09
C MET A 865 -27.31 -10.75 17.40
N VAL A 866 -26.19 -11.27 17.93
CA VAL A 866 -25.40 -12.36 17.34
C VAL A 866 -26.10 -13.71 17.41
N ILE A 867 -26.88 -13.98 18.47
CA ILE A 867 -27.70 -15.19 18.58
C ILE A 867 -28.67 -15.32 17.39
N THR A 868 -29.07 -14.20 16.79
CA THR A 868 -30.02 -14.14 15.68
C THR A 868 -29.34 -14.34 14.31
N ASP A 869 -28.13 -13.81 14.12
CA ASP A 869 -27.32 -14.02 12.89
C ASP A 869 -26.92 -15.50 12.70
N ILE A 870 -26.57 -16.20 13.77
CA ILE A 870 -26.14 -17.61 13.73
C ILE A 870 -27.26 -18.52 13.22
N THR A 871 -28.51 -18.22 13.60
CA THR A 871 -29.67 -18.98 13.12
C THR A 871 -30.01 -18.74 11.65
N ALA A 872 -29.51 -17.64 11.06
CA ALA A 872 -29.75 -17.26 9.68
C ALA A 872 -28.72 -17.82 8.68
N THR A 873 -27.46 -17.97 9.08
CA THR A 873 -26.35 -18.33 8.18
C THR A 873 -25.79 -19.75 8.37
N GLY A 874 -26.12 -20.43 9.46
CA GLY A 874 -25.72 -21.84 9.70
C GLY A 874 -24.20 -22.04 9.84
N ASP A 875 -23.47 -20.98 10.18
CA ASP A 875 -22.01 -20.98 10.27
C ASP A 875 -21.59 -20.97 11.76
N ASP A 876 -21.21 -22.14 12.29
CA ASP A 876 -20.94 -22.36 13.73
C ASP A 876 -19.69 -21.61 14.26
N ASN A 877 -18.88 -21.00 13.37
CA ASN A 877 -17.59 -20.37 13.71
C ASN A 877 -17.63 -18.82 13.84
N VAL A 878 -18.80 -18.19 13.82
CA VAL A 878 -18.92 -16.71 13.92
C VAL A 878 -18.59 -16.19 15.33
N LEU A 879 -18.82 -17.01 16.37
CA LEU A 879 -18.66 -16.61 17.78
C LEU A 879 -17.19 -16.42 18.18
N THR A 880 -16.29 -17.28 17.71
CA THR A 880 -14.85 -17.23 18.05
C THR A 880 -14.11 -16.11 17.34
N ALA A 881 -14.55 -15.71 16.14
CA ALA A 881 -13.95 -14.59 15.40
C ALA A 881 -14.41 -13.21 15.90
N LYS A 882 -15.60 -13.09 16.52
CA LYS A 882 -16.10 -11.82 17.08
C LYS A 882 -15.59 -11.56 18.51
N SER A 883 -15.35 -12.60 19.33
CA SER A 883 -14.83 -12.42 20.69
C SER A 883 -13.41 -11.83 20.72
N SER A 884 -12.57 -12.16 19.73
CA SER A 884 -11.24 -11.56 19.54
C SER A 884 -11.28 -10.14 18.97
N ASP A 885 -12.34 -9.75 18.25
CA ASP A 885 -12.55 -8.39 17.72
C ASP A 885 -12.96 -7.40 18.84
N ILE A 886 -13.72 -7.85 19.85
CA ILE A 886 -14.17 -6.99 20.95
C ILE A 886 -13.03 -6.61 21.89
N SER A 887 -12.19 -7.57 22.31
CA SER A 887 -11.01 -7.29 23.15
C SER A 887 -10.02 -6.37 22.43
N TYR A 888 -9.92 -6.51 21.11
CA TYR A 888 -9.12 -5.65 20.26
C TYR A 888 -9.68 -4.22 20.16
N ARG A 889 -10.96 -4.06 19.83
CA ARG A 889 -11.64 -2.74 19.80
C ARG A 889 -11.55 -2.01 21.14
N LYS A 890 -11.61 -2.77 22.24
CA LYS A 890 -11.40 -2.26 23.59
C LYS A 890 -10.03 -1.61 23.76
N GLU A 891 -8.97 -2.29 23.35
CA GLU A 891 -7.61 -1.75 23.40
C GLU A 891 -7.49 -0.49 22.53
N GLN A 892 -8.10 -0.48 21.34
CA GLN A 892 -8.11 0.69 20.45
C GLN A 892 -8.83 1.90 21.05
N LEU A 893 -10.03 1.71 21.59
CA LEU A 893 -10.77 2.78 22.27
C LEU A 893 -10.00 3.30 23.49
N LYS A 894 -9.28 2.43 24.20
CA LYS A 894 -8.39 2.83 25.30
C LYS A 894 -7.24 3.70 24.80
N ARG A 895 -6.55 3.29 23.72
CA ARG A 895 -5.47 4.08 23.11
C ARG A 895 -5.96 5.43 22.60
N LEU A 896 -7.19 5.53 22.08
CA LEU A 896 -7.79 6.79 21.62
C LEU A 896 -8.01 7.82 22.74
N GLN A 897 -7.96 7.39 24.01
CA GLN A 897 -8.06 8.31 25.13
C GLN A 897 -6.77 9.12 25.34
N ASP A 898 -5.62 8.53 25.02
CA ASP A 898 -4.29 9.05 25.34
C ASP A 898 -3.45 9.43 24.10
N GLU A 899 -3.76 8.84 22.95
CA GLU A 899 -2.99 8.95 21.71
C GLU A 899 -3.91 9.20 20.50
N VAL A 900 -3.42 9.98 19.52
CA VAL A 900 -4.08 10.08 18.22
C VAL A 900 -3.56 8.96 17.33
N ILE A 901 -4.39 7.94 17.16
CA ILE A 901 -4.06 6.72 16.40
C ILE A 901 -4.22 6.96 14.89
N GLU A 902 -3.34 6.40 14.07
CA GLU A 902 -3.52 6.37 12.61
C GLU A 902 -4.43 5.23 12.17
N LEU A 903 -4.99 5.33 10.96
CA LEU A 903 -5.82 4.28 10.38
C LEU A 903 -5.05 2.95 10.24
N GLU A 904 -3.75 3.06 9.99
CA GLU A 904 -2.77 1.98 9.90
C GLU A 904 -2.52 1.34 11.29
N ASP A 905 -2.49 2.15 12.35
CA ASP A 905 -2.28 1.69 13.73
C ASP A 905 -3.55 1.08 14.36
N VAL A 906 -4.75 1.49 13.89
CA VAL A 906 -6.05 0.97 14.36
C VAL A 906 -6.35 -0.43 13.87
N LYS A 907 -5.68 -0.90 12.83
CA LYS A 907 -5.79 -2.27 12.36
C LYS A 907 -4.50 -2.99 12.70
N ALA A 908 -4.56 -3.95 13.62
CA ALA A 908 -3.59 -5.03 13.71
C ALA A 908 -3.54 -5.84 12.41
N GLY A 909 -4.49 -5.60 11.48
CA GLY A 909 -4.41 -6.04 10.11
C GLY A 909 -3.22 -5.39 9.40
N ILE A 910 -2.45 -6.22 8.73
CA ILE A 910 -1.35 -5.79 7.87
C ILE A 910 -1.83 -4.68 6.93
N SER A 911 -1.18 -3.52 6.93
CA SER A 911 -1.42 -2.51 5.91
C SER A 911 -0.87 -3.01 4.58
N ILE A 912 -1.57 -2.74 3.48
CA ILE A 912 -1.07 -3.08 2.14
C ILE A 912 0.28 -2.36 1.87
N THR A 913 0.51 -1.20 2.49
CA THR A 913 1.80 -0.50 2.47
C THR A 913 2.94 -1.31 3.08
N ASP A 914 2.64 -2.13 4.09
CA ASP A 914 3.63 -2.93 4.79
C ASP A 914 4.04 -4.17 3.98
N LEU A 915 3.17 -4.62 3.07
CA LEU A 915 3.37 -5.80 2.23
C LEU A 915 4.30 -5.55 1.03
N GLY A 916 4.27 -4.35 0.43
CA GLY A 916 4.95 -4.05 -0.83
C GLY A 916 6.43 -3.59 -0.72
N LEU A 917 7.12 -3.58 -1.86
CA LEU A 917 8.51 -3.07 -2.04
C LEU A 917 8.58 -1.76 -2.86
N ASN A 918 7.44 -1.07 -3.03
CA ASN A 918 7.33 0.11 -3.90
C ASN A 918 8.22 1.27 -3.48
N ASP A 919 8.45 1.46 -2.18
CA ASP A 919 9.34 2.47 -1.61
C ASP A 919 10.74 2.43 -2.25
N PHE A 920 11.29 1.23 -2.41
CA PHE A 920 12.62 0.99 -2.99
C PHE A 920 12.64 1.20 -4.50
N ARG A 921 11.55 0.83 -5.19
CA ARG A 921 11.37 1.09 -6.63
C ARG A 921 11.32 2.59 -6.91
N MET A 922 10.64 3.37 -6.08
CA MET A 922 10.57 4.83 -6.19
C MET A 922 11.92 5.48 -5.92
N ASP A 923 12.67 4.99 -4.94
CA ASP A 923 14.03 5.44 -4.68
C ASP A 923 14.91 5.27 -5.92
N LEU A 924 14.88 4.08 -6.53
CA LEU A 924 15.62 3.79 -7.76
C LEU A 924 15.20 4.72 -8.90
N LEU A 925 13.89 4.87 -9.13
CA LEU A 925 13.34 5.69 -10.20
C LEU A 925 13.74 7.16 -10.05
N ASN A 926 13.65 7.72 -8.84
CA ASN A 926 14.08 9.08 -8.54
C ASN A 926 15.59 9.27 -8.76
N TYR A 927 16.39 8.27 -8.37
CA TYR A 927 17.83 8.31 -8.58
C TYR A 927 18.18 8.28 -10.08
N VAL A 928 17.56 7.40 -10.86
CA VAL A 928 17.75 7.29 -12.32
C VAL A 928 17.30 8.58 -13.03
N LYS A 929 16.17 9.18 -12.63
CA LYS A 929 15.75 10.49 -13.16
C LYS A 929 16.77 11.61 -12.93
N ALA A 930 17.43 11.61 -11.76
CA ALA A 930 18.37 12.65 -11.39
C ALA A 930 19.80 12.42 -11.93
N HIS A 931 20.24 11.16 -12.04
CA HIS A 931 21.64 10.79 -12.31
C HIS A 931 21.85 9.96 -13.59
N GLY A 932 20.77 9.56 -14.26
CA GLY A 932 20.78 8.64 -15.41
C GLY A 932 20.80 7.15 -15.01
N GLU A 933 20.76 6.27 -16.01
CA GLU A 933 20.82 4.81 -15.84
C GLU A 933 22.19 4.33 -15.37
N LEU A 934 22.20 3.20 -14.66
CA LEU A 934 23.37 2.58 -14.04
C LEU A 934 23.94 1.40 -14.86
N ASP A 935 23.82 1.45 -16.19
CA ASP A 935 24.10 0.32 -17.12
C ASP A 935 25.49 -0.31 -17.01
N ASN A 936 26.48 0.43 -16.49
CA ASN A 936 27.89 0.02 -16.44
C ASN A 936 28.41 -0.25 -15.02
N VAL A 937 27.52 -0.57 -14.08
CA VAL A 937 27.94 -0.88 -12.71
C VAL A 937 28.60 -2.27 -12.63
N PRO A 938 29.85 -2.39 -12.16
CA PRO A 938 30.52 -3.68 -12.00
C PRO A 938 29.91 -4.47 -10.83
N PHE A 939 29.75 -5.79 -11.01
CA PHE A 939 29.40 -6.68 -9.90
C PHE A 939 30.59 -6.87 -8.95
N GLY A 940 30.30 -7.17 -7.68
CA GLY A 940 31.27 -7.33 -6.59
C GLY A 940 31.63 -6.02 -5.86
N MET A 941 30.89 -4.93 -6.10
CA MET A 941 31.11 -3.67 -5.38
C MET A 941 30.77 -3.77 -3.90
N HIS A 942 31.46 -2.98 -3.09
CA HIS A 942 31.16 -2.85 -1.67
C HIS A 942 31.26 -1.43 -1.14
N ALA A 943 30.57 -1.20 -0.04
CA ALA A 943 30.70 -0.03 0.83
C ALA A 943 30.85 -0.49 2.29
N VAL A 944 31.42 0.39 3.11
CA VAL A 944 31.59 0.17 4.55
C VAL A 944 30.76 1.20 5.32
N VAL A 945 29.96 0.73 6.28
CA VAL A 945 29.11 1.56 7.14
C VAL A 945 29.36 1.23 8.62
N PRO A 946 29.20 2.20 9.54
CA PRO A 946 29.28 1.93 10.97
C PRO A 946 28.09 1.12 11.47
N ALA A 947 28.32 0.25 12.46
CA ALA A 947 27.28 -0.45 13.19
C ALA A 947 26.36 0.54 13.94
N GLN A 948 25.07 0.24 13.95
CA GLN A 948 24.02 1.00 14.63
C GLN A 948 23.09 0.02 15.36
N PRO A 949 23.48 -0.45 16.57
CA PRO A 949 22.72 -1.46 17.31
C PRO A 949 21.27 -1.06 17.62
N GLU A 950 21.04 0.25 17.83
CA GLU A 950 19.71 0.82 18.09
C GLU A 950 18.73 0.62 16.92
N LEU A 951 19.24 0.49 15.70
CA LEU A 951 18.47 0.25 14.47
C LEU A 951 18.50 -1.23 14.05
N GLY A 952 19.10 -2.11 14.85
CA GLY A 952 19.27 -3.53 14.52
C GLY A 952 20.41 -3.83 13.54
N LEU A 953 21.30 -2.86 13.28
CA LEU A 953 22.47 -3.01 12.41
C LEU A 953 23.72 -3.36 13.26
N GLN A 954 23.91 -4.64 13.52
CA GLN A 954 25.06 -5.20 14.24
C GLN A 954 26.32 -5.37 13.35
N PRO A 955 27.53 -5.48 13.91
CA PRO A 955 28.72 -5.78 13.13
C PRO A 955 28.59 -7.07 12.30
N GLY A 956 28.93 -7.01 11.01
CA GLY A 956 28.72 -8.12 10.08
C GLY A 956 28.71 -7.70 8.60
N VAL A 957 28.08 -8.49 7.73
CA VAL A 957 27.97 -8.20 6.29
C VAL A 957 26.60 -8.54 5.72
N ILE A 958 26.08 -7.66 4.86
CA ILE A 958 24.90 -7.91 4.04
C ILE A 958 25.35 -8.22 2.61
N PHE A 959 24.98 -9.39 2.07
CA PHE A 959 25.30 -9.82 0.72
C PHE A 959 24.07 -9.73 -0.19
N ALA A 960 24.27 -9.19 -1.40
CA ALA A 960 23.32 -9.24 -2.51
C ALA A 960 23.83 -10.21 -3.58
N LEU A 961 23.08 -11.29 -3.80
CA LEU A 961 23.44 -12.41 -4.65
C LEU A 961 22.42 -12.58 -5.78
N LYS A 962 22.83 -13.13 -6.91
CA LYS A 962 21.95 -13.50 -8.03
C LYS A 962 22.15 -14.97 -8.37
N ASN A 963 21.06 -15.72 -8.49
CA ASN A 963 21.10 -17.10 -8.94
C ASN A 963 21.28 -17.14 -10.46
N ILE A 964 22.23 -17.97 -10.92
CA ILE A 964 22.61 -18.07 -12.34
C ILE A 964 21.84 -19.22 -13.05
N HIS A 965 21.28 -20.16 -12.29
CA HIS A 965 20.57 -21.31 -12.83
C HIS A 965 19.04 -21.20 -12.64
N ASP A 966 18.30 -21.17 -13.75
CA ASP A 966 16.82 -21.10 -13.79
C ASP A 966 16.12 -22.31 -13.15
N SER A 967 16.85 -23.36 -12.79
CA SER A 967 16.30 -24.59 -12.22
C SER A 967 15.94 -24.51 -10.73
N VAL A 968 16.20 -23.37 -10.06
CA VAL A 968 16.16 -23.31 -8.59
C VAL A 968 14.84 -22.78 -8.00
N ASN A 969 13.94 -22.20 -8.81
CA ASN A 969 12.74 -21.53 -8.28
C ASN A 969 11.44 -22.35 -8.33
N VAL A 970 11.45 -23.54 -7.75
CA VAL A 970 10.22 -24.36 -7.66
C VAL A 970 9.32 -23.91 -6.48
N ASN A 971 9.87 -23.26 -5.45
CA ASN A 971 9.12 -22.94 -4.23
C ASN A 971 8.55 -21.51 -4.16
N GLN A 972 8.81 -20.63 -5.14
CA GLN A 972 8.28 -19.24 -5.22
C GLN A 972 8.50 -18.33 -3.98
N GLN A 973 9.07 -18.77 -2.86
CA GLN A 973 9.11 -17.99 -1.60
C GLN A 973 10.10 -16.82 -1.55
N ASN A 974 11.11 -16.77 -2.44
CA ASN A 974 12.03 -15.65 -2.48
C ASN A 974 11.44 -14.48 -3.30
N ARG A 975 11.17 -13.36 -2.62
CA ARG A 975 10.50 -12.20 -3.25
C ARG A 975 11.31 -11.49 -4.31
N LEU A 976 12.62 -11.67 -4.31
CA LEU A 976 13.53 -11.01 -5.24
C LEU A 976 14.08 -11.95 -6.32
N HIS A 977 13.59 -13.19 -6.43
CA HIS A 977 14.18 -14.15 -7.37
C HIS A 977 14.32 -13.55 -8.78
N PRO A 978 15.50 -13.66 -9.43
CA PRO A 978 16.64 -14.51 -9.09
C PRO A 978 17.61 -13.97 -8.01
N PHE A 979 17.34 -12.82 -7.41
CA PHE A 979 18.20 -12.17 -6.41
C PHE A 979 17.91 -12.62 -4.98
N TYR A 980 18.93 -12.63 -4.14
CA TYR A 980 18.87 -13.00 -2.72
C TYR A 980 19.62 -11.97 -1.88
N LEU A 981 19.05 -11.62 -0.74
CA LEU A 981 19.70 -10.77 0.27
C LEU A 981 19.87 -11.59 1.54
N VAL A 982 21.07 -11.56 2.14
CA VAL A 982 21.34 -12.24 3.41
C VAL A 982 22.22 -11.37 4.28
N TYR A 983 21.88 -11.29 5.57
CA TYR A 983 22.65 -10.58 6.58
C TYR A 983 23.20 -11.57 7.61
N ILE A 984 24.53 -11.62 7.68
CA ILE A 984 25.29 -12.46 8.60
C ILE A 984 26.14 -11.58 9.51
N ASP A 985 26.18 -11.91 10.79
CA ASP A 985 27.03 -11.20 11.75
C ASP A 985 28.50 -11.64 11.68
N ASP A 986 29.34 -10.96 12.44
CA ASP A 986 30.77 -11.20 12.52
C ASP A 986 31.16 -12.57 13.12
N ASP A 987 30.21 -13.24 13.81
CA ASP A 987 30.33 -14.57 14.42
C ASP A 987 29.81 -15.70 13.49
N GLY A 988 29.23 -15.34 12.35
CA GLY A 988 28.70 -16.28 11.35
C GLY A 988 27.24 -16.71 11.60
N GLN A 989 26.51 -16.04 12.49
CA GLN A 989 25.08 -16.26 12.68
C GLN A 989 24.25 -15.40 11.73
N ILE A 990 23.15 -15.96 11.24
CA ILE A 990 22.23 -15.24 10.36
C ILE A 990 21.37 -14.30 11.18
N VAL A 991 21.53 -13.00 10.94
CA VAL A 991 20.73 -11.94 11.57
C VAL A 991 19.39 -11.78 10.85
N ALA A 992 19.39 -11.92 9.52
CA ALA A 992 18.21 -11.92 8.67
C ALA A 992 18.51 -12.63 7.33
N ASP A 993 17.55 -13.44 6.86
CA ASP A 993 17.69 -14.23 5.64
C ASP A 993 16.89 -13.64 4.44
N HIS A 994 16.93 -14.36 3.33
CA HIS A 994 16.28 -13.98 2.06
C HIS A 994 14.74 -13.94 2.11
N THR A 995 14.10 -14.38 3.19
CA THR A 995 12.65 -14.25 3.39
C THR A 995 12.29 -12.89 4.00
N GLU A 996 13.23 -12.23 4.68
CA GLU A 996 13.08 -10.93 5.33
C GLU A 996 13.53 -9.75 4.45
N VAL A 997 13.25 -9.82 3.14
CA VAL A 997 13.71 -8.87 2.11
C VAL A 997 13.50 -7.40 2.49
N LYS A 998 12.28 -7.05 2.94
CA LYS A 998 11.94 -5.66 3.27
C LYS A 998 12.79 -5.13 4.44
N ARG A 999 12.96 -5.93 5.49
CA ARG A 999 13.81 -5.60 6.64
C ARG A 999 15.26 -5.37 6.20
N LEU A 1000 15.79 -6.25 5.35
CA LEU A 1000 17.14 -6.12 4.81
C LEU A 1000 17.31 -4.84 3.98
N LEU A 1001 16.37 -4.56 3.07
CA LEU A 1001 16.41 -3.35 2.26
C LEU A 1001 16.23 -2.07 3.10
N ASP A 1002 15.43 -2.10 4.17
CA ASP A 1002 15.29 -0.97 5.11
C ASP A 1002 16.58 -0.72 5.92
N LEU A 1003 17.27 -1.79 6.35
CA LEU A 1003 18.59 -1.69 7.01
C LEU A 1003 19.66 -1.11 6.06
N ILE A 1004 19.71 -1.58 4.81
CA ILE A 1004 20.62 -1.04 3.79
C ILE A 1004 20.25 0.43 3.53
N ARG A 1005 18.97 0.75 3.33
CA ARG A 1005 18.51 2.10 3.02
C ARG A 1005 18.86 3.09 4.13
N SER A 1006 18.53 2.78 5.39
CA SER A 1006 18.78 3.65 6.55
C SER A 1006 20.26 3.93 6.78
N SER A 1007 21.13 2.97 6.46
CA SER A 1007 22.59 3.11 6.60
C SER A 1007 23.28 3.75 5.38
N CYS A 1008 22.67 3.69 4.20
CA CYS A 1008 23.31 4.08 2.93
C CYS A 1008 22.74 5.34 2.27
N LYS A 1009 21.41 5.55 2.30
CA LYS A 1009 20.73 6.63 1.56
C LYS A 1009 21.15 8.00 2.10
N GLY A 1010 21.45 8.95 1.20
CA GLY A 1010 21.93 10.29 1.55
C GLY A 1010 23.42 10.36 1.90
N ARG A 1011 24.16 9.24 1.85
CA ARG A 1011 25.62 9.20 2.03
C ARG A 1011 26.33 9.12 0.68
N ILE A 1012 26.47 10.27 0.04
CA ILE A 1012 27.13 10.48 -1.26
C ILE A 1012 28.66 10.27 -1.25
N GLU A 1013 29.29 10.30 -0.08
CA GLU A 1013 30.74 10.09 0.06
C GLU A 1013 31.05 8.83 0.88
N PRO A 1014 32.19 8.16 0.64
CA PRO A 1014 32.66 7.05 1.48
C PRO A 1014 32.96 7.50 2.91
N ILE A 1015 32.60 6.67 3.88
CA ILE A 1015 32.80 6.97 5.31
C ILE A 1015 34.22 6.60 5.70
N ARG A 1016 35.14 7.58 5.61
CA ARG A 1016 36.59 7.36 5.71
C ARG A 1016 37.05 6.64 6.99
N ASP A 1017 36.42 6.92 8.13
CA ASP A 1017 36.84 6.34 9.41
C ASP A 1017 36.68 4.82 9.45
N VAL A 1018 35.54 4.31 9.01
CA VAL A 1018 35.27 2.86 8.95
C VAL A 1018 35.97 2.19 7.78
N CYS A 1019 36.08 2.87 6.62
CA CYS A 1019 36.88 2.39 5.49
C CYS A 1019 38.35 2.18 5.89
N ARG A 1020 38.94 3.09 6.70
CA ARG A 1020 40.31 2.93 7.18
C ARG A 1020 40.47 1.67 8.02
N ILE A 1021 39.58 1.44 8.99
CA ILE A 1021 39.61 0.25 9.86
C ILE A 1021 39.49 -1.03 9.02
N PHE A 1022 38.55 -1.04 8.09
CA PHE A 1022 38.34 -2.16 7.18
C PHE A 1022 39.58 -2.43 6.29
N ASN A 1023 40.18 -1.38 5.72
CA ASN A 1023 41.36 -1.49 4.85
C ASN A 1023 42.61 -1.92 5.62
N GLU A 1024 42.79 -1.46 6.86
CA GLU A 1024 43.88 -1.91 7.74
C GLU A 1024 43.74 -3.40 8.08
N ARG A 1025 42.52 -3.87 8.38
CA ARG A 1025 42.24 -5.27 8.68
C ARG A 1025 42.40 -6.18 7.46
N THR A 1026 41.95 -5.73 6.29
CA THR A 1026 41.93 -6.53 5.06
C THR A 1026 43.18 -6.37 4.19
N GLU A 1027 44.14 -5.53 4.60
CA GLU A 1027 45.29 -5.12 3.79
C GLU A 1027 44.84 -4.60 2.39
N ASP A 1028 43.94 -3.61 2.37
CA ASP A 1028 43.31 -3.07 1.15
C ASP A 1028 42.61 -4.17 0.30
N GLY A 1029 41.93 -5.13 0.95
CA GLY A 1029 41.22 -6.22 0.27
C GLY A 1029 42.09 -7.41 -0.17
N ARG A 1030 43.35 -7.50 0.26
CA ARG A 1030 44.22 -8.68 0.02
C ARG A 1030 43.85 -9.88 0.87
N LYS A 1031 43.39 -9.66 2.09
CA LYS A 1031 43.03 -10.68 3.08
C LYS A 1031 41.52 -10.69 3.32
N MET A 1032 40.77 -11.18 2.34
CA MET A 1032 39.30 -11.28 2.41
C MET A 1032 38.79 -12.64 2.90
N GLY A 1033 39.67 -13.53 3.39
CA GLY A 1033 39.31 -14.90 3.82
C GLY A 1033 38.13 -14.93 4.79
N ARG A 1034 38.14 -14.08 5.83
CA ARG A 1034 37.04 -13.96 6.79
C ARG A 1034 35.70 -13.67 6.12
N TYR A 1035 35.65 -12.71 5.20
CA TYR A 1035 34.43 -12.32 4.52
C TYR A 1035 33.99 -13.35 3.46
N SER A 1036 34.94 -14.06 2.86
CA SER A 1036 34.67 -15.22 1.98
C SER A 1036 34.06 -16.39 2.76
N ASP A 1037 34.49 -16.62 3.99
CA ASP A 1037 33.91 -17.63 4.88
C ASP A 1037 32.48 -17.24 5.28
N LEU A 1038 32.25 -15.96 5.61
CA LEU A 1038 30.90 -15.44 5.89
C LEU A 1038 29.96 -15.57 4.68
N LEU A 1039 30.43 -15.27 3.47
CA LEU A 1039 29.66 -15.47 2.24
C LEU A 1039 29.30 -16.95 2.04
N SER A 1040 30.26 -17.85 2.28
CA SER A 1040 30.04 -19.30 2.19
C SER A 1040 29.00 -19.79 3.19
N SER A 1041 29.06 -19.30 4.44
CA SER A 1041 28.06 -19.57 5.48
C SER A 1041 26.68 -19.01 5.12
N ALA A 1042 26.60 -17.81 4.54
CA ALA A 1042 25.36 -17.22 4.08
C ALA A 1042 24.68 -18.07 2.99
N ILE A 1043 25.45 -18.52 1.99
CA ILE A 1043 24.94 -19.39 0.92
C ILE A 1043 24.52 -20.74 1.47
N ARG A 1044 25.30 -21.34 2.39
CA ARG A 1044 24.96 -22.61 3.03
C ARG A 1044 23.65 -22.53 3.82
N SER A 1045 23.47 -21.45 4.59
CA SER A 1045 22.22 -21.24 5.33
C SER A 1045 21.01 -21.13 4.39
N MET A 1046 21.16 -20.47 3.24
CA MET A 1046 20.08 -20.43 2.23
C MET A 1046 19.69 -21.82 1.73
N ILE A 1047 20.65 -22.74 1.60
CA ILE A 1047 20.41 -24.13 1.23
C ILE A 1047 19.71 -24.88 2.37
N GLU A 1048 20.19 -24.75 3.61
CA GLU A 1048 19.62 -25.41 4.79
C GLU A 1048 18.17 -24.96 5.06
N VAL A 1049 17.87 -23.66 4.98
CA VAL A 1049 16.51 -23.13 5.11
C VAL A 1049 15.58 -23.67 4.02
N LYS A 1050 16.11 -23.91 2.82
CA LYS A 1050 15.35 -24.54 1.73
C LYS A 1050 15.09 -26.03 2.01
N GLU A 1051 16.09 -26.76 2.50
CA GLU A 1051 15.96 -28.17 2.86
C GLU A 1051 15.00 -28.41 4.03
N GLU A 1052 15.06 -27.62 5.11
CA GLU A 1052 14.12 -27.68 6.24
C GLU A 1052 12.67 -27.46 5.76
N LYS A 1053 12.46 -26.47 4.89
CA LYS A 1053 11.13 -26.21 4.34
C LYS A 1053 10.66 -27.26 3.34
N ASP A 1054 11.56 -27.85 2.56
CA ASP A 1054 11.23 -28.99 1.69
C ASP A 1054 10.83 -30.20 2.57
N ILE A 1055 11.41 -30.37 3.75
CA ILE A 1055 10.99 -31.36 4.75
C ILE A 1055 9.60 -31.02 5.31
N ASP A 1056 9.33 -29.78 5.68
CA ASP A 1056 7.98 -29.37 6.12
C ASP A 1056 6.94 -29.56 5.01
N SER A 1057 7.34 -29.35 3.74
CA SER A 1057 6.46 -29.58 2.58
C SER A 1057 6.05 -31.04 2.43
N LEU A 1058 6.89 -32.00 2.87
CA LEU A 1058 6.58 -33.44 2.90
C LEU A 1058 5.44 -33.78 3.87
N PHE A 1059 5.22 -32.95 4.88
CA PHE A 1059 4.18 -33.14 5.90
C PHE A 1059 2.95 -32.25 5.67
N SER A 1060 3.00 -31.34 4.70
CA SER A 1060 1.88 -30.49 4.27
C SER A 1060 1.18 -31.09 3.03
N GLY A 1061 -0.15 -30.96 2.91
CA GLY A 1061 -0.94 -31.61 1.85
C GLY A 1061 -0.77 -31.06 0.41
N GLY A 1062 0.34 -30.39 0.10
CA GLY A 1062 0.66 -29.80 -1.21
C GLY A 1062 1.50 -30.71 -2.12
N ARG A 1063 1.87 -30.21 -3.31
CA ARG A 1063 2.84 -30.89 -4.20
C ARG A 1063 4.21 -30.90 -3.52
N THR A 1064 4.77 -32.09 -3.31
CA THR A 1064 6.10 -32.30 -2.73
C THR A 1064 7.21 -32.00 -3.73
N THR A 1065 8.13 -31.12 -3.36
CA THR A 1065 9.30 -30.69 -4.15
C THR A 1065 10.59 -31.41 -3.73
N ALA A 1066 10.55 -32.09 -2.59
CA ALA A 1066 11.65 -32.87 -2.05
C ALA A 1066 12.26 -33.79 -3.14
N LEU A 1067 13.59 -33.68 -3.31
CA LEU A 1067 14.44 -34.50 -4.19
C LEU A 1067 14.51 -34.12 -5.68
N THR A 1068 13.93 -32.99 -6.13
CA THR A 1068 13.97 -32.65 -7.57
C THR A 1068 15.15 -31.76 -7.99
N HIS A 1069 15.68 -30.88 -7.14
CA HIS A 1069 16.80 -29.99 -7.48
C HIS A 1069 17.69 -29.64 -6.27
N THR A 1070 18.93 -30.12 -6.29
CA THR A 1070 19.96 -29.80 -5.28
C THR A 1070 20.81 -28.62 -5.74
N ILE A 1071 20.89 -27.57 -4.92
CA ILE A 1071 21.87 -26.48 -5.06
C ILE A 1071 23.25 -27.11 -4.82
N LYS A 1072 24.19 -26.95 -5.75
CA LYS A 1072 25.52 -27.58 -5.72
C LYS A 1072 26.56 -26.79 -4.94
N GLY A 1073 26.32 -25.52 -4.60
CA GLY A 1073 27.16 -24.72 -3.71
C GLY A 1073 27.40 -23.28 -4.18
N LEU A 1074 28.60 -22.75 -3.91
CA LEU A 1074 29.04 -21.39 -4.25
C LEU A 1074 28.97 -21.03 -5.75
N ASP A 1075 28.97 -22.04 -6.61
CA ASP A 1075 28.98 -21.87 -8.07
C ASP A 1075 27.61 -21.49 -8.64
N ASP A 1076 26.53 -21.66 -7.87
CA ASP A 1076 25.17 -21.37 -8.32
C ASP A 1076 24.77 -19.89 -8.12
N PHE A 1077 25.61 -19.10 -7.42
CA PHE A 1077 25.32 -17.72 -7.05
C PHE A 1077 26.43 -16.75 -7.49
N GLU A 1078 26.02 -15.66 -8.12
CA GLU A 1078 26.87 -14.51 -8.45
C GLU A 1078 26.71 -13.39 -7.41
N LEU A 1079 27.83 -12.91 -6.86
CA LEU A 1079 27.82 -11.75 -5.97
C LEU A 1079 27.63 -10.44 -6.74
N ILE A 1080 26.51 -9.77 -6.51
CA ILE A 1080 26.18 -8.47 -7.10
C ILE A 1080 26.88 -7.35 -6.34
N ALA A 1081 26.68 -7.27 -5.03
CA ALA A 1081 27.30 -6.28 -4.16
C ALA A 1081 27.22 -6.72 -2.69
N PHE A 1082 28.01 -6.10 -1.81
CA PHE A 1082 27.93 -6.34 -0.37
C PHE A 1082 28.17 -5.08 0.47
N LEU A 1083 27.58 -5.06 1.65
CA LEU A 1083 27.68 -3.95 2.60
C LEU A 1083 28.36 -4.46 3.87
N VAL A 1084 29.55 -3.93 4.19
CA VAL A 1084 30.28 -4.27 5.41
C VAL A 1084 29.84 -3.34 6.53
N ILE A 1085 29.42 -3.91 7.65
CA ILE A 1085 29.00 -3.18 8.84
C ILE A 1085 30.12 -3.30 9.87
N GLU A 1086 30.90 -2.25 10.02
CA GLU A 1086 32.06 -2.22 10.91
C GLU A 1086 31.63 -1.78 12.31
N GLY A 1087 32.02 -2.57 13.33
CA GLY A 1087 31.84 -2.19 14.72
C GLY A 1087 32.66 -0.94 15.05
N GLY A 1088 32.07 0.01 15.78
CA GLY A 1088 32.80 1.18 16.27
C GLY A 1088 33.99 0.72 17.12
N GLY A 1089 35.21 0.99 16.65
CA GLY A 1089 36.41 0.80 17.44
C GLY A 1089 36.35 1.69 18.68
N ALA A 1090 36.54 1.10 19.85
CA ALA A 1090 36.99 1.83 21.03
C ALA A 1090 38.47 2.22 20.88
#